data_AF-A0A2E9R855-F1
#
_entry.id   AF-A0A2E9R855-F1
#
_cell.length_a   1.000
_cell.length_b   1.000
_cell.length_c   1.000
_cell.angle_alpha   90.00
_cell.angle_beta   90.00
_cell.angle_gamma   90.00
#
_symmetry.space_group_name_H-M   'P 1'
#
loop_
_entity.id
_entity.type
_entity.pdbx_description
1 polymer ?
#
loop_
_entity_poly.entity_id
_entity_poly.type
_entity_poly.pdbx_seq_one_letter_code
_entity_poly.pdbx_strand_id
1 'polypeptide(L)'
;MVRRQSTNKRVWPRTQQRRWYVWFCLGLSSVLFFWMGCSRMPEGRGAPSDNFVAPKRDLGQEVLKFLLREARVHPKLSKERVAAVEQAHIKWDIITTTNAIVPADLLSPFESYLRSLLPYYDDGTLPGITQEFGGALFDLANNVDVIKGLVLASQRKGMTPPIASGDGSLLRQMITYPQQRELLSRVMTWLRNNDGYHDDAITEHSSETPYLKKLLPAIADYLLRTNRRKESPFPDLISDLLFSTDPKLDVGTGERCVVRFDTNGDPILTDAGKKLPQPLPAPFGNPGGERGRCGEALTGNQPVYDIRNLSQTVLGALLWDARRLIPKEVSSTGNSVPFPLNMTVGIRPLLEPIDPQTQGFSANSPVIKAVRAIFPLLKGPRTYKVLRGLARIVAKEKGELAAQLAMIQEISDIAGKDLFAKVFSDNTLFKDLLPILQDVMSSPGFVEDLLKALQTPGFTSGIKQGLIDMMRYRKDRITLQDYGQHKLTGQRQHIFRDKVDLSKGDNPGNLSYLQRMLHLLANVNGHKYASKLKSADGITIPIVEMRIDNLALFYLKAIIGKASVWDTIYQNGEPIPDGFLKDALAQSLPAMGLSEKPNPEQLGIFLNRELVFKDVPLVAGLKLTILLDDVIDKQGYKVRNHHADALLAALASGVVAKVGGALKPLAEVFDKHKKLPRLLELFVVLHRHWASDANAEKTKAGQPAYPSPRSNIRSMENILLQATEKAGLLERLESMGKVLSTLRLSDEPNAELATTSLQNYLAYVMGKPGDTYEKTPIGQLLESFRLMTKALEGPSKLRAQLAWNEATKSMGDLLLQVEGKGSNATFKNTRAPVVLESALKFLANRAELREKEGQWGPVLGRIQRDIEGLLLDPLMPPLLDLLDDLTKDREILRLFVGLLHHVVPDPTTQPKQFGDLLSLFAGLMAPIPDDIRVPIMRFMGTTIKKRAVMLRRLVVFLHRSIPGDTQDILLTLFRNAMTPHPVQNGYLVGMFGDIFSGINRLEPAKGTSLSAADLSAIMTSTSKYLLDKETGLEKLYTIVIQRNGTKRVH
;
A
#
# COMPACT_ATOMS: atom_id res chain seq x y z
N MET A 1 37.86 -44.62 33.98
CA MET A 1 37.44 -45.15 35.30
C MET A 1 36.42 -44.19 35.88
N VAL A 2 35.23 -44.51 36.38
CA VAL A 2 34.38 -45.71 36.47
C VAL A 2 32.92 -45.19 36.52
N ARG A 3 32.02 -45.98 35.94
CA ARG A 3 30.55 -45.85 35.86
C ARG A 3 29.84 -45.46 37.17
N ARG A 4 28.67 -44.83 37.05
CA ARG A 4 27.44 -45.35 37.69
C ARG A 4 26.18 -45.01 36.88
N GLN A 5 25.42 -46.07 36.60
CA GLN A 5 24.06 -46.05 36.05
C GLN A 5 23.08 -45.48 37.10
N SER A 6 22.06 -44.75 36.67
CA SER A 6 20.75 -44.81 37.32
C SER A 6 19.64 -44.82 36.27
N THR A 7 18.87 -45.90 36.35
CA THR A 7 17.61 -46.16 35.66
C THR A 7 16.53 -45.27 36.25
N ASN A 8 15.82 -44.49 35.44
CA ASN A 8 14.49 -44.02 35.82
C ASN A 8 13.57 -43.91 34.59
N LYS A 9 12.59 -44.82 34.54
CA LYS A 9 11.45 -44.81 33.64
C LYS A 9 10.65 -43.54 33.91
N ARG A 10 10.57 -42.63 32.95
CA ARG A 10 9.57 -41.54 32.92
C ARG A 10 8.75 -41.67 31.66
N VAL A 11 7.49 -42.05 31.84
CA VAL A 11 6.42 -41.99 30.84
C VAL A 11 6.10 -40.50 30.64
N TRP A 12 6.26 -39.98 29.42
CA TRP A 12 5.84 -38.63 29.03
C TRP A 12 4.99 -38.71 27.75
N PRO A 13 3.94 -37.87 27.61
CA PRO A 13 2.92 -38.04 26.60
C PRO A 13 3.34 -37.45 25.24
N ARG A 14 2.87 -38.13 24.20
CA ARG A 14 3.15 -37.87 22.78
C ARG A 14 2.40 -36.63 22.28
N THR A 15 3.10 -35.74 21.56
CA THR A 15 2.50 -34.81 20.59
C THR A 15 3.42 -34.66 19.38
N GLN A 16 3.04 -35.26 18.26
CA GLN A 16 3.73 -35.23 16.96
C GLN A 16 2.80 -34.61 15.93
N GLN A 17 3.14 -33.42 15.40
CA GLN A 17 2.48 -32.85 14.23
C GLN A 17 3.47 -32.01 13.42
N ARG A 18 3.69 -32.41 12.15
CA ARG A 18 4.20 -31.64 10.96
C ARG A 18 5.24 -32.38 10.09
N ARG A 19 4.83 -33.46 9.39
CA ARG A 19 5.61 -34.22 8.36
C ARG A 19 4.79 -34.70 7.14
N TRP A 20 3.82 -33.95 6.63
CA TRP A 20 2.62 -34.59 6.04
C TRP A 20 2.62 -34.90 4.53
N TYR A 21 3.45 -34.28 3.68
CA TYR A 21 3.18 -34.31 2.22
C TYR A 21 3.90 -35.37 1.38
N VAL A 22 5.19 -35.59 1.63
CA VAL A 22 6.01 -36.57 0.88
C VAL A 22 5.56 -38.00 1.17
N TRP A 23 5.19 -38.28 2.42
CA TRP A 23 4.86 -39.63 2.90
C TRP A 23 3.50 -40.15 2.39
N PHE A 24 2.57 -39.26 2.07
CA PHE A 24 1.24 -39.62 1.55
C PHE A 24 1.29 -40.19 0.14
N CYS A 25 1.94 -39.46 -0.79
CA CYS A 25 2.04 -39.89 -2.18
C CYS A 25 2.89 -41.16 -2.31
N LEU A 26 3.75 -41.45 -1.34
CA LEU A 26 4.55 -42.66 -1.30
C LEU A 26 3.82 -43.83 -0.67
N GLY A 27 3.27 -43.62 0.52
CA GLY A 27 2.58 -44.65 1.26
C GLY A 27 1.31 -45.12 0.59
N LEU A 28 0.47 -44.18 0.15
CA LEU A 28 -0.79 -44.51 -0.48
C LEU A 28 -0.53 -45.16 -1.85
N SER A 29 0.25 -44.56 -2.75
CA SER A 29 0.50 -45.13 -4.09
C SER A 29 1.05 -46.55 -4.02
N SER A 30 2.11 -46.77 -3.25
CA SER A 30 2.78 -48.08 -3.13
C SER A 30 1.87 -49.18 -2.59
N VAL A 31 0.97 -48.83 -1.69
CA VAL A 31 0.02 -49.76 -1.07
C VAL A 31 -1.20 -50.00 -1.97
N LEU A 32 -1.67 -48.96 -2.65
CA LEU A 32 -2.87 -49.01 -3.50
C LEU A 32 -2.60 -49.76 -4.81
N PHE A 33 -1.43 -49.57 -5.41
CA PHE A 33 -1.02 -50.34 -6.57
C PHE A 33 -0.69 -51.82 -6.21
N PHE A 34 -0.28 -52.11 -4.96
CA PHE A 34 -0.12 -53.49 -4.47
C PHE A 34 -1.47 -54.22 -4.37
N TRP A 35 -2.53 -53.49 -3.98
CA TRP A 35 -3.90 -54.02 -3.90
C TRP A 35 -4.46 -54.42 -5.27
N MET A 36 -4.19 -53.68 -6.34
CA MET A 36 -4.50 -54.08 -7.72
C MET A 36 -3.77 -55.37 -8.14
N GLY A 37 -2.62 -55.65 -7.52
CA GLY A 37 -1.98 -56.93 -7.68
C GLY A 37 -2.78 -58.08 -7.06
N CYS A 38 -3.22 -57.93 -5.82
CA CYS A 38 -3.86 -59.03 -5.10
C CYS A 38 -5.34 -59.27 -5.47
N SER A 39 -5.98 -58.42 -6.26
CA SER A 39 -7.44 -58.52 -6.51
C SER A 39 -7.87 -59.67 -7.44
N ARG A 40 -6.98 -60.23 -8.27
CA ARG A 40 -7.20 -61.49 -9.02
C ARG A 40 -6.25 -62.61 -8.58
N MET A 41 -6.72 -63.50 -7.72
CA MET A 41 -6.24 -64.89 -7.71
C MET A 41 -6.80 -65.62 -8.95
N PRO A 42 -6.18 -66.71 -9.43
CA PRO A 42 -6.46 -67.26 -10.75
C PRO A 42 -7.93 -67.65 -10.92
N GLU A 43 -8.54 -67.16 -12.01
CA GLU A 43 -9.70 -67.78 -12.66
C GLU A 43 -9.28 -69.20 -13.10
N GLY A 44 -9.34 -70.14 -12.17
CA GLY A 44 -8.99 -71.55 -12.39
C GLY A 44 -9.81 -72.52 -11.52
N ARG A 45 -10.77 -72.02 -10.73
CA ARG A 45 -11.75 -72.85 -10.02
C ARG A 45 -13.09 -72.14 -10.04
N GLY A 46 -13.98 -72.57 -10.95
CA GLY A 46 -15.43 -72.36 -10.97
C GLY A 46 -15.94 -70.92 -10.87
N ALA A 47 -16.86 -70.54 -11.76
CA ALA A 47 -17.67 -69.34 -11.53
C ALA A 47 -18.24 -69.39 -10.09
N PRO A 48 -18.07 -68.34 -9.26
CA PRO A 48 -18.71 -68.31 -7.97
C PRO A 48 -20.22 -68.28 -8.22
N SER A 49 -20.97 -69.15 -7.56
CA SER A 49 -22.43 -69.05 -7.52
C SER A 49 -22.85 -67.63 -7.13
N ASP A 50 -23.97 -67.14 -7.64
CA ASP A 50 -24.54 -65.80 -7.34
C ASP A 50 -24.76 -65.51 -5.83
N ASN A 51 -24.53 -66.50 -4.96
CA ASN A 51 -24.57 -66.40 -3.50
C ASN A 51 -23.18 -66.19 -2.83
N PHE A 52 -22.09 -66.06 -3.59
CA PHE A 52 -20.76 -65.82 -3.01
C PHE A 52 -20.62 -64.36 -2.59
N VAL A 53 -21.01 -64.04 -1.37
CA VAL A 53 -20.66 -62.77 -0.72
C VAL A 53 -19.15 -62.81 -0.47
N ALA A 54 -18.37 -62.23 -1.39
CA ALA A 54 -16.95 -62.05 -1.19
C ALA A 54 -16.72 -61.42 0.20
N PRO A 55 -15.86 -61.98 1.07
CA PRO A 55 -15.61 -61.40 2.38
C PRO A 55 -15.24 -59.93 2.18
N LYS A 56 -15.92 -59.01 2.88
CA LYS A 56 -15.66 -57.57 2.80
C LYS A 56 -14.15 -57.34 2.98
N ARG A 57 -13.44 -57.12 1.88
CA ARG A 57 -11.99 -56.93 1.88
C ARG A 57 -11.71 -55.58 2.52
N ASP A 58 -11.08 -55.62 3.68
CA ASP A 58 -10.65 -54.44 4.43
C ASP A 58 -9.29 -53.99 3.86
N LEU A 59 -9.27 -52.87 3.14
CA LEU A 59 -8.04 -52.35 2.53
C LEU A 59 -6.98 -52.09 3.60
N GLY A 60 -7.36 -51.51 4.74
CA GLY A 60 -6.47 -51.28 5.88
C GLY A 60 -5.75 -52.53 6.38
N GLN A 61 -6.43 -53.68 6.39
CA GLN A 61 -5.78 -54.96 6.71
C GLN A 61 -4.77 -55.41 5.66
N GLU A 62 -5.05 -55.16 4.37
CA GLU A 62 -4.11 -55.45 3.29
C GLU A 62 -2.88 -54.53 3.34
N VAL A 63 -3.06 -53.24 3.65
CA VAL A 63 -1.96 -52.29 3.90
C VAL A 63 -1.08 -52.78 5.04
N LEU A 64 -1.69 -53.20 6.15
CA LEU A 64 -0.95 -53.72 7.29
C LEU A 64 -0.16 -54.98 6.92
N LYS A 65 -0.77 -55.93 6.20
CA LYS A 65 -0.09 -57.14 5.72
C LYS A 65 1.10 -56.80 4.83
N PHE A 66 0.93 -55.82 3.93
CA PHE A 66 2.00 -55.32 3.07
C PHE A 66 3.13 -54.72 3.92
N LEU A 67 2.83 -53.82 4.85
CA LEU A 67 3.84 -53.21 5.72
C LEU A 67 4.57 -54.24 6.60
N LEU A 68 3.87 -55.26 7.10
CA LEU A 68 4.49 -56.38 7.82
C LEU A 68 5.39 -57.23 6.92
N ARG A 69 5.00 -57.45 5.67
CA ARG A 69 5.82 -58.16 4.69
C ARG A 69 7.09 -57.37 4.39
N GLU A 70 6.97 -56.09 4.07
CA GLU A 70 8.10 -55.18 3.82
C GLU A 70 9.03 -55.10 5.04
N ALA A 71 8.46 -55.01 6.24
CA ALA A 71 9.22 -55.04 7.48
C ALA A 71 10.04 -56.34 7.62
N ARG A 72 9.48 -57.50 7.26
CA ARG A 72 10.18 -58.81 7.34
C ARG A 72 11.32 -58.96 6.33
N VAL A 73 11.19 -58.35 5.15
CA VAL A 73 12.20 -58.45 4.07
C VAL A 73 13.43 -57.58 4.36
N HIS A 74 13.36 -56.66 5.32
CA HIS A 74 14.49 -55.78 5.63
C HIS A 74 15.73 -56.56 6.12
N PRO A 75 16.91 -56.43 5.49
CA PRO A 75 18.04 -57.36 5.67
C PRO A 75 18.70 -57.30 7.05
N LYS A 76 18.53 -56.21 7.80
CA LYS A 76 19.24 -55.97 9.08
C LYS A 76 18.35 -55.64 10.27
N LEU A 77 17.10 -55.25 10.04
CA LEU A 77 16.21 -54.68 11.08
C LEU A 77 14.80 -55.29 11.02
N SER A 78 14.68 -56.51 10.50
CA SER A 78 13.37 -57.11 10.25
C SER A 78 12.58 -57.31 11.55
N LYS A 79 13.24 -57.75 12.62
CA LYS A 79 12.60 -57.92 13.94
C LYS A 79 12.11 -56.61 14.53
N GLU A 80 12.93 -55.57 14.49
CA GLU A 80 12.63 -54.25 15.06
C GLU A 80 11.53 -53.53 14.26
N ARG A 81 11.57 -53.61 12.92
CA ARG A 81 10.53 -53.04 12.06
C ARG A 81 9.20 -53.76 12.21
N VAL A 82 9.20 -55.09 12.28
CA VAL A 82 8.00 -55.88 12.56
C VAL A 82 7.43 -55.49 13.92
N ALA A 83 8.27 -55.44 14.96
CA ALA A 83 7.85 -55.02 16.29
C ALA A 83 7.29 -53.59 16.32
N ALA A 84 7.82 -52.67 15.50
CA ALA A 84 7.28 -51.32 15.34
C ALA A 84 5.89 -51.32 14.69
N VAL A 85 5.68 -52.08 13.62
CA VAL A 85 4.36 -52.20 12.95
C VAL A 85 3.34 -52.92 13.84
N GLU A 86 3.78 -53.93 14.60
CA GLU A 86 2.94 -54.73 15.50
C GLU A 86 2.55 -54.02 16.80
N GLN A 87 3.09 -52.82 17.08
CA GLN A 87 2.61 -52.02 18.20
C GLN A 87 1.11 -51.78 18.03
N ALA A 88 0.32 -52.18 19.03
CA ALA A 88 -1.14 -52.25 18.94
C ALA A 88 -1.79 -50.95 18.43
N HIS A 89 -1.28 -49.78 18.84
CA HIS A 89 -1.77 -48.49 18.35
C HIS A 89 -1.41 -48.25 16.88
N ILE A 90 -0.17 -48.52 16.43
CA ILE A 90 0.23 -48.36 15.02
C ILE A 90 -0.60 -49.27 14.11
N LYS A 91 -0.82 -50.52 14.51
CA LYS A 91 -1.65 -51.47 13.78
C LYS A 91 -3.07 -50.92 13.58
N TRP A 92 -3.70 -50.47 14.67
CA TRP A 92 -5.06 -49.94 14.62
C TRP A 92 -5.13 -48.63 13.84
N ASP A 93 -4.13 -47.76 14.00
CA ASP A 93 -4.00 -46.51 13.28
C ASP A 93 -3.88 -46.73 11.76
N ILE A 94 -3.07 -47.70 11.31
CA ILE A 94 -2.93 -48.07 9.88
C ILE A 94 -4.29 -48.46 9.31
N ILE A 95 -4.99 -49.39 9.98
CA ILE A 95 -6.27 -49.92 9.50
C ILE A 95 -7.31 -48.80 9.47
N THR A 96 -7.48 -48.10 10.59
CA THR A 96 -8.51 -47.06 10.75
C THR A 96 -8.26 -45.89 9.81
N THR A 97 -7.01 -45.43 9.70
CA THR A 97 -6.65 -44.33 8.80
C THR A 97 -6.86 -44.72 7.34
N THR A 98 -6.39 -45.91 6.92
CA THR A 98 -6.57 -46.35 5.53
C THR A 98 -8.05 -46.45 5.18
N ASN A 99 -8.85 -47.08 6.03
CA ASN A 99 -10.28 -47.27 5.77
C ASN A 99 -11.06 -45.96 5.85
N ALA A 100 -10.59 -44.97 6.61
CA ALA A 100 -11.19 -43.66 6.62
C ALA A 100 -10.78 -42.83 5.37
N ILE A 101 -9.60 -43.06 4.80
CA ILE A 101 -9.20 -42.44 3.52
C ILE A 101 -9.93 -43.09 2.34
N VAL A 102 -9.94 -44.42 2.28
CA VAL A 102 -10.58 -45.23 1.24
C VAL A 102 -11.63 -46.13 1.89
N PRO A 103 -12.81 -45.59 2.25
CA PRO A 103 -13.92 -46.40 2.75
C PRO A 103 -14.36 -47.45 1.72
N ALA A 104 -15.00 -48.51 2.23
CA ALA A 104 -15.25 -49.73 1.45
C ALA A 104 -16.08 -49.51 0.18
N ASP A 105 -16.98 -48.52 0.20
CA ASP A 105 -17.79 -48.08 -0.92
C ASP A 105 -16.97 -47.36 -2.01
N LEU A 106 -15.85 -46.73 -1.66
CA LEU A 106 -14.92 -46.13 -2.61
C LEU A 106 -13.94 -47.12 -3.24
N LEU A 107 -13.81 -48.36 -2.75
CA LEU A 107 -12.81 -49.31 -3.25
C LEU A 107 -12.97 -49.65 -4.73
N SER A 108 -14.20 -49.93 -5.18
CA SER A 108 -14.45 -50.27 -6.59
C SER A 108 -14.28 -49.06 -7.53
N PRO A 109 -14.86 -47.87 -7.21
CA PRO A 109 -14.55 -46.62 -7.90
C PRO A 109 -13.05 -46.31 -7.98
N PHE A 110 -12.35 -46.52 -6.87
CA PHE A 110 -10.92 -46.30 -6.76
C PHE A 110 -10.09 -47.26 -7.60
N GLU A 111 -10.46 -48.54 -7.66
CA GLU A 111 -9.87 -49.49 -8.60
C GLU A 111 -10.02 -49.04 -10.05
N SER A 112 -11.23 -48.60 -10.42
CA SER A 112 -11.52 -48.11 -11.77
C SER A 112 -10.68 -46.88 -12.10
N TYR A 113 -10.56 -45.96 -11.16
CA TYR A 113 -9.69 -44.79 -11.29
C TYR A 113 -8.23 -45.20 -11.47
N LEU A 114 -7.70 -46.10 -10.65
CA LEU A 114 -6.33 -46.58 -10.79
C LEU A 114 -6.06 -47.27 -12.14
N ARG A 115 -7.02 -48.04 -12.66
CA ARG A 115 -6.92 -48.62 -14.01
C ARG A 115 -6.89 -47.54 -15.09
N SER A 116 -7.61 -46.43 -14.89
CA SER A 116 -7.54 -45.28 -15.81
C SER A 116 -6.16 -44.61 -15.83
N LEU A 117 -5.30 -44.89 -14.83
CA LEU A 117 -3.93 -44.38 -14.79
C LEU A 117 -2.91 -45.24 -15.56
N LEU A 118 -3.30 -46.43 -16.03
CA LEU A 118 -2.42 -47.34 -16.78
C LEU A 118 -1.76 -46.73 -18.02
N PRO A 119 -2.46 -45.94 -18.86
CA PRO A 119 -1.83 -45.33 -20.03
C PRO A 119 -0.66 -44.40 -19.68
N TYR A 120 -0.72 -43.72 -18.53
CA TYR A 120 0.38 -42.86 -18.04
C TYR A 120 1.57 -43.67 -17.52
N TYR A 121 1.33 -44.93 -17.21
CA TYR A 121 2.40 -45.85 -16.93
C TYR A 121 3.04 -46.31 -18.24
N ASP A 122 2.23 -46.72 -19.21
CA ASP A 122 2.69 -47.25 -20.49
C ASP A 122 3.51 -46.21 -21.29
N ASP A 123 3.16 -44.92 -21.19
CA ASP A 123 3.90 -43.81 -21.81
C ASP A 123 5.10 -43.30 -20.98
N GLY A 124 5.35 -43.90 -19.81
CA GLY A 124 6.46 -43.55 -18.92
C GLY A 124 6.28 -42.27 -18.11
N THR A 125 5.11 -41.60 -18.16
CA THR A 125 4.84 -40.39 -17.38
C THR A 125 4.93 -40.66 -15.88
N LEU A 126 4.21 -41.67 -15.38
CA LEU A 126 4.20 -42.04 -13.96
C LEU A 126 5.57 -42.53 -13.46
N PRO A 127 6.24 -43.51 -14.11
CA PRO A 127 7.62 -43.90 -13.78
C PRO A 127 8.57 -42.71 -13.76
N GLY A 128 8.44 -41.83 -14.76
CA GLY A 128 9.24 -40.64 -14.88
C GLY A 128 9.07 -39.66 -13.72
N ILE A 129 7.85 -39.46 -13.22
CA ILE A 129 7.59 -38.63 -12.03
C ILE A 129 8.18 -39.31 -10.80
N THR A 130 7.97 -40.61 -10.62
CA THR A 130 8.41 -41.34 -9.42
C THR A 130 9.93 -41.49 -9.35
N GLN A 131 10.60 -41.66 -10.47
CA GLN A 131 12.06 -41.67 -10.54
C GLN A 131 12.65 -40.30 -10.20
N GLU A 132 12.09 -39.22 -10.77
CA GLU A 132 12.57 -37.87 -10.46
C GLU A 132 12.36 -37.50 -8.99
N PHE A 133 11.21 -37.87 -8.44
CA PHE A 133 10.90 -37.70 -7.02
C PHE A 133 11.80 -38.55 -6.13
N GLY A 134 12.05 -39.81 -6.50
CA GLY A 134 13.00 -40.69 -5.83
C GLY A 134 14.41 -40.10 -5.81
N GLY A 135 14.86 -39.53 -6.93
CA GLY A 135 16.12 -38.80 -6.99
C GLY A 135 16.12 -37.52 -6.15
N ALA A 136 15.02 -36.76 -6.09
CA ALA A 136 14.91 -35.58 -5.22
C ALA A 136 15.01 -35.95 -3.74
N LEU A 137 14.39 -37.07 -3.33
CA LEU A 137 14.52 -37.59 -1.97
C LEU A 137 15.93 -38.11 -1.68
N PHE A 138 16.62 -38.67 -2.67
CA PHE A 138 18.03 -39.03 -2.55
C PHE A 138 18.90 -37.79 -2.32
N ASP A 139 18.71 -36.75 -3.14
CA ASP A 139 19.42 -35.49 -3.02
C ASP A 139 19.17 -34.85 -1.64
N LEU A 140 17.93 -34.91 -1.15
CA LEU A 140 17.54 -34.44 0.18
C LEU A 140 18.24 -35.23 1.29
N ALA A 141 18.23 -36.55 1.19
CA ALA A 141 18.81 -37.44 2.20
C ALA A 141 20.31 -37.23 2.40
N ASN A 142 21.01 -36.86 1.31
CA ASN A 142 22.44 -36.61 1.30
C ASN A 142 22.81 -35.15 1.60
N ASN A 143 21.83 -34.23 1.71
CA ASN A 143 22.07 -32.84 2.04
C ASN A 143 22.00 -32.60 3.56
N VAL A 144 23.14 -32.70 4.23
CA VAL A 144 23.27 -32.58 5.69
C VAL A 144 22.68 -31.28 6.23
N ASP A 145 22.90 -30.16 5.55
CA ASP A 145 22.42 -28.85 5.99
C ASP A 145 20.89 -28.76 5.93
N VAL A 146 20.28 -29.28 4.86
CA VAL A 146 18.81 -29.29 4.73
C VAL A 146 18.18 -30.22 5.76
N ILE A 147 18.76 -31.40 5.96
CA ILE A 147 18.28 -32.34 6.97
C ILE A 147 18.36 -31.71 8.36
N LYS A 148 19.48 -31.03 8.70
CA LYS A 148 19.60 -30.28 9.95
C LYS A 148 18.53 -29.19 10.06
N GLY A 149 18.31 -28.42 9.00
CA GLY A 149 17.26 -27.40 8.94
C GLY A 149 15.85 -27.98 9.15
N LEU A 150 15.54 -29.14 8.55
CA LEU A 150 14.28 -29.86 8.74
C LEU A 150 14.11 -30.41 10.16
N VAL A 151 15.19 -30.89 10.79
CA VAL A 151 15.17 -31.29 12.22
C VAL A 151 14.84 -30.09 13.08
N LEU A 152 15.55 -28.97 12.91
CA LEU A 152 15.33 -27.73 13.65
C LEU A 152 13.90 -27.20 13.43
N ALA A 153 13.41 -27.21 12.19
CA ALA A 153 12.02 -26.84 11.88
C ALA A 153 11.02 -27.74 12.62
N SER A 154 11.32 -29.04 12.72
CA SER A 154 10.46 -30.00 13.44
C SER A 154 10.49 -29.82 14.97
N GLN A 155 11.46 -29.09 15.51
CA GLN A 155 11.56 -28.77 16.95
C GLN A 155 10.76 -27.51 17.32
N ARG A 156 10.43 -26.63 16.36
CA ARG A 156 9.59 -25.42 16.57
C ARG A 156 8.10 -25.72 16.78
N LYS A 157 7.77 -26.84 17.43
CA LYS A 157 6.39 -27.27 17.72
C LYS A 157 5.78 -26.50 18.88
N GLY A 158 4.45 -26.34 18.89
CA GLY A 158 3.71 -25.65 19.95
C GLY A 158 3.82 -24.13 19.91
N MET A 159 4.19 -23.58 18.75
CA MET A 159 4.39 -22.15 18.50
C MET A 159 3.13 -21.39 18.07
N THR A 160 2.13 -22.13 17.59
CA THR A 160 0.75 -21.67 17.38
C THR A 160 -0.16 -22.62 18.15
N PRO A 161 -1.34 -22.17 18.62
CA PRO A 161 -2.33 -23.09 19.17
C PRO A 161 -2.55 -24.22 18.17
N PRO A 162 -2.67 -25.50 18.61
CA PRO A 162 -3.07 -26.56 17.71
C PRO A 162 -4.39 -26.12 17.07
N ILE A 163 -4.40 -26.02 15.74
CA ILE A 163 -5.63 -25.74 14.97
C ILE A 163 -6.64 -26.78 15.46
N ALA A 164 -7.65 -26.35 16.21
CA ALA A 164 -8.46 -27.24 17.01
C ALA A 164 -9.19 -28.23 16.09
N SER A 165 -8.64 -29.45 16.01
CA SER A 165 -9.20 -30.71 15.52
C SER A 165 -10.51 -30.53 14.73
N GLY A 166 -10.41 -30.40 13.40
CA GLY A 166 -11.56 -30.08 12.56
C GLY A 166 -11.14 -29.49 11.24
N ASP A 167 -11.53 -28.25 11.00
CA ASP A 167 -11.79 -27.74 9.65
C ASP A 167 -10.80 -26.66 9.16
N GLY A 168 -9.77 -26.36 9.95
CA GLY A 168 -9.02 -25.10 9.83
C GLY A 168 -7.72 -25.09 9.03
N SER A 169 -7.32 -26.16 8.31
CA SER A 169 -6.17 -26.02 7.40
C SER A 169 -6.59 -25.35 6.10
N LEU A 170 -5.85 -24.31 5.68
CA LEU A 170 -6.00 -23.66 4.37
C LEU A 170 -6.08 -24.67 3.22
N LEU A 171 -5.26 -25.71 3.31
CA LEU A 171 -5.26 -26.78 2.34
C LEU A 171 -6.57 -27.57 2.31
N ARG A 172 -7.14 -27.92 3.47
CA ARG A 172 -8.47 -28.55 3.52
C ARG A 172 -9.54 -27.62 2.96
N GLN A 173 -9.47 -26.31 3.26
CA GLN A 173 -10.39 -25.32 2.67
C GLN A 173 -10.25 -25.28 1.15
N MET A 174 -9.03 -25.25 0.61
CA MET A 174 -8.78 -25.32 -0.84
C MET A 174 -9.31 -26.62 -1.47
N ILE A 175 -9.13 -27.76 -0.80
CA ILE A 175 -9.56 -29.08 -1.28
C ILE A 175 -11.09 -29.29 -1.15
N THR A 176 -11.74 -28.55 -0.26
CA THR A 176 -13.21 -28.62 -0.09
C THR A 176 -13.94 -27.58 -0.94
N TYR A 177 -13.23 -26.82 -1.78
CA TYR A 177 -13.86 -25.89 -2.71
C TYR A 177 -14.76 -26.67 -3.70
N PRO A 178 -16.07 -26.33 -3.82
CA PRO A 178 -16.99 -27.11 -4.65
C PRO A 178 -16.59 -27.20 -6.12
N GLN A 179 -15.98 -26.14 -6.67
CA GLN A 179 -15.54 -26.09 -8.07
C GLN A 179 -14.04 -26.41 -8.22
N GLN A 180 -13.43 -27.12 -7.26
CA GLN A 180 -12.00 -27.43 -7.30
C GLN A 180 -11.61 -28.22 -8.56
N ARG A 181 -12.40 -29.21 -8.98
CA ARG A 181 -12.14 -29.99 -10.19
C ARG A 181 -12.10 -29.10 -11.43
N GLU A 182 -13.10 -28.23 -11.57
CA GLU A 182 -13.18 -27.30 -12.70
C GLU A 182 -11.97 -26.34 -12.69
N LEU A 183 -11.66 -25.76 -11.53
CA LEU A 183 -10.51 -24.86 -11.38
C LEU A 183 -9.20 -25.56 -11.74
N LEU A 184 -8.93 -26.75 -11.17
CA LEU A 184 -7.70 -27.49 -11.45
C LEU A 184 -7.62 -27.91 -12.92
N SER A 185 -8.72 -28.40 -13.51
CA SER A 185 -8.75 -28.78 -14.93
C SER A 185 -8.42 -27.59 -15.84
N ARG A 186 -9.03 -26.42 -15.59
CA ARG A 186 -8.75 -25.21 -16.38
C ARG A 186 -7.35 -24.67 -16.17
N VAL A 187 -6.88 -24.61 -14.92
CA VAL A 187 -5.51 -24.16 -14.62
C VAL A 187 -4.48 -25.08 -15.25
N MET A 188 -4.66 -26.39 -15.20
CA MET A 188 -3.73 -27.35 -15.82
C MET A 188 -3.79 -27.26 -17.36
N THR A 189 -4.98 -27.08 -17.94
CA THR A 189 -5.15 -26.85 -19.38
C THR A 189 -4.43 -25.57 -19.81
N TRP A 190 -4.62 -24.49 -19.05
CA TRP A 190 -3.98 -23.21 -19.31
C TRP A 190 -2.46 -23.30 -19.15
N LEU A 191 -1.96 -23.95 -18.08
CA LEU A 191 -0.53 -24.17 -17.89
C LEU A 191 0.06 -24.97 -19.06
N ARG A 192 -0.58 -26.06 -19.47
CA ARG A 192 -0.14 -26.88 -20.61
C ARG A 192 -0.12 -26.07 -21.92
N ASN A 193 -1.12 -25.24 -22.16
CA ASN A 193 -1.19 -24.44 -23.39
C ASN A 193 -0.20 -23.25 -23.40
N ASN A 194 0.44 -22.94 -22.27
CA ASN A 194 1.36 -21.79 -22.13
C ASN A 194 2.68 -22.17 -21.44
N ASP A 195 3.02 -23.45 -21.35
CA ASP A 195 4.29 -23.88 -20.77
C ASP A 195 5.42 -23.88 -21.82
N GLY A 196 5.06 -23.87 -23.11
CA GLY A 196 5.95 -23.94 -24.27
C GLY A 196 6.55 -25.33 -24.48
N TYR A 197 5.90 -26.38 -24.00
CA TYR A 197 6.38 -27.76 -24.04
C TYR A 197 5.32 -28.74 -24.57
N HIS A 198 5.27 -28.97 -25.89
CA HIS A 198 4.37 -29.95 -26.49
C HIS A 198 4.73 -31.41 -26.19
N ASP A 199 3.71 -32.27 -26.22
CA ASP A 199 3.82 -33.73 -26.04
C ASP A 199 4.65 -34.41 -27.14
N ASP A 200 4.78 -33.76 -28.31
CA ASP A 200 5.54 -34.26 -29.46
C ASP A 200 6.98 -33.73 -29.43
N ALA A 201 7.95 -34.62 -29.65
CA ALA A 201 9.37 -34.41 -29.46
C ALA A 201 9.92 -33.06 -30.03
N ILE A 202 10.58 -32.29 -29.15
CA ILE A 202 11.69 -31.34 -29.38
C ILE A 202 11.64 -30.53 -30.71
N THR A 203 10.48 -30.06 -31.15
CA THR A 203 10.42 -29.01 -32.17
C THR A 203 9.95 -27.74 -31.50
N GLU A 204 10.84 -26.75 -31.41
CA GLU A 204 10.48 -25.42 -30.92
C GLU A 204 9.48 -24.79 -31.90
N HIS A 205 8.20 -24.87 -31.58
CA HIS A 205 7.20 -24.02 -32.23
C HIS A 205 7.39 -22.59 -31.72
N SER A 206 7.77 -21.69 -32.62
CA SER A 206 8.29 -20.35 -32.32
C SER A 206 7.24 -19.33 -31.85
N SER A 207 5.99 -19.74 -31.63
CA SER A 207 4.88 -18.81 -31.34
C SER A 207 4.34 -18.86 -29.90
N GLU A 208 4.67 -19.87 -29.09
CA GLU A 208 4.13 -19.98 -27.73
C GLU A 208 5.02 -19.29 -26.68
N THR A 209 4.39 -18.70 -25.66
CA THR A 209 5.10 -18.04 -24.56
C THR A 209 5.47 -19.08 -23.50
N PRO A 210 6.76 -19.41 -23.27
CA PRO A 210 7.09 -20.57 -22.46
C PRO A 210 7.20 -20.19 -20.97
N TYR A 211 6.06 -20.05 -20.27
CA TYR A 211 6.04 -19.53 -18.90
C TYR A 211 6.86 -20.36 -17.94
N LEU A 212 6.68 -21.68 -17.93
CA LEU A 212 7.43 -22.56 -17.04
C LEU A 212 8.93 -22.57 -17.39
N LYS A 213 9.29 -22.46 -18.67
CA LYS A 213 10.69 -22.36 -19.14
C LYS A 213 11.38 -21.08 -18.62
N LYS A 214 10.64 -19.98 -18.44
CA LYS A 214 11.17 -18.71 -17.89
C LYS A 214 11.07 -18.64 -16.36
N LEU A 215 9.93 -19.03 -15.80
CA LEU A 215 9.60 -18.89 -14.38
C LEU A 215 10.39 -19.88 -13.52
N LEU A 216 10.50 -21.15 -13.91
CA LEU A 216 11.18 -22.16 -13.08
C LEU A 216 12.68 -21.86 -12.89
N PRO A 217 13.45 -21.48 -13.93
CA PRO A 217 14.82 -21.03 -13.73
C PRO A 217 14.91 -19.75 -12.88
N ALA A 218 14.00 -18.79 -13.06
CA ALA A 218 14.00 -17.56 -12.26
C ALA A 218 13.71 -17.82 -10.77
N ILE A 219 12.72 -18.68 -10.46
CA ILE A 219 12.46 -19.17 -9.09
C ILE A 219 13.69 -19.91 -8.55
N ALA A 220 14.27 -20.81 -9.34
CA ALA A 220 15.44 -21.57 -8.91
C ALA A 220 16.62 -20.65 -8.59
N ASP A 221 16.94 -19.70 -9.46
CA ASP A 221 18.02 -18.75 -9.25
C ASP A 221 17.75 -17.80 -8.07
N TYR A 222 16.50 -17.35 -7.87
CA TYR A 222 16.10 -16.59 -6.66
C TYR A 222 16.36 -17.39 -5.38
N LEU A 223 15.89 -18.64 -5.34
CA LEU A 223 16.07 -19.54 -4.20
C LEU A 223 17.55 -19.88 -3.95
N LEU A 224 18.37 -20.00 -5.00
CA LEU A 224 19.81 -20.23 -4.91
C LEU A 224 20.58 -19.01 -4.40
N ARG A 225 20.16 -17.79 -4.81
CA ARG A 225 20.73 -16.51 -4.32
C ARG A 225 20.32 -16.19 -2.88
N THR A 226 19.37 -16.95 -2.31
CA THR A 226 19.04 -16.84 -0.90
C THR A 226 20.29 -17.15 -0.07
N ASN A 227 20.82 -16.13 0.57
CA ASN A 227 22.00 -16.19 1.42
C ASN A 227 21.60 -15.89 2.86
N ARG A 228 22.44 -16.28 3.82
CA ARG A 228 22.39 -15.72 5.17
C ARG A 228 22.66 -14.22 5.06
N ARG A 229 21.62 -13.41 4.91
CA ARG A 229 21.76 -11.96 4.89
C ARG A 229 22.02 -11.53 6.32
N LYS A 230 22.92 -10.56 6.53
CA LYS A 230 22.90 -9.77 7.77
C LYS A 230 21.46 -9.25 7.93
N GLU A 231 20.87 -9.51 9.09
CA GLU A 231 19.46 -9.30 9.43
C GLU A 231 18.85 -8.10 8.66
N SER A 232 17.99 -8.40 7.68
CA SER A 232 17.15 -7.36 7.08
C SER A 232 16.11 -6.98 8.12
N PRO A 233 16.01 -5.70 8.52
CA PRO A 233 15.00 -5.28 9.49
C PRO A 233 13.59 -5.25 8.88
N PHE A 234 13.44 -5.44 7.56
CA PHE A 234 12.17 -5.22 6.87
C PHE A 234 11.10 -6.27 7.21
N PRO A 235 11.37 -7.58 7.13
CA PRO A 235 10.39 -8.59 7.54
C PRO A 235 9.95 -8.42 9.00
N ASP A 236 10.87 -8.06 9.89
CA ASP A 236 10.59 -7.87 11.31
C ASP A 236 9.72 -6.65 11.57
N LEU A 237 10.01 -5.54 10.90
CA LEU A 237 9.19 -4.33 11.01
C LEU A 237 7.78 -4.55 10.48
N ILE A 238 7.62 -5.29 9.38
CA ILE A 238 6.30 -5.68 8.88
C ILE A 238 5.61 -6.61 9.85
N SER A 239 6.28 -7.66 10.32
CA SER A 239 5.73 -8.62 11.28
C SER A 239 5.28 -7.93 12.57
N ASP A 240 6.13 -7.10 13.16
CA ASP A 240 5.81 -6.34 14.38
C ASP A 240 4.67 -5.33 14.16
N LEU A 241 4.57 -4.72 12.98
CA LEU A 241 3.43 -3.85 12.61
C LEU A 241 2.14 -4.67 12.50
N LEU A 242 2.18 -5.79 11.77
CA LEU A 242 1.05 -6.67 11.54
C LEU A 242 0.54 -7.32 12.84
N PHE A 243 1.43 -7.58 13.80
CA PHE A 243 1.08 -8.10 15.13
C PHE A 243 0.87 -7.00 16.18
N SER A 244 0.88 -5.72 15.78
CA SER A 244 0.49 -4.63 16.67
C SER A 244 -0.97 -4.78 17.08
N THR A 245 -1.22 -4.81 18.39
CA THR A 245 -2.55 -5.04 18.98
C THR A 245 -3.21 -3.73 19.39
N ASP A 246 -4.48 -3.54 19.05
CA ASP A 246 -5.35 -2.49 19.56
C ASP A 246 -6.75 -3.09 19.81
N PRO A 247 -7.34 -2.95 21.01
CA PRO A 247 -8.67 -3.50 21.29
C PRO A 247 -9.77 -3.02 20.33
N LYS A 248 -9.62 -1.83 19.72
CA LYS A 248 -10.57 -1.31 18.73
C LYS A 248 -10.50 -2.04 17.39
N LEU A 249 -9.46 -2.87 17.15
CA LEU A 249 -9.32 -3.70 15.95
C LEU A 249 -10.03 -5.05 16.06
N ASP A 250 -10.67 -5.34 17.20
CA ASP A 250 -11.33 -6.63 17.42
C ASP A 250 -12.28 -7.00 16.26
N VAL A 251 -12.01 -8.13 15.63
CA VAL A 251 -12.80 -8.69 14.53
C VAL A 251 -13.92 -9.61 15.00
N GLY A 252 -14.09 -9.81 16.32
CA GLY A 252 -15.20 -10.56 16.90
C GLY A 252 -15.08 -12.08 16.76
N THR A 253 -13.88 -12.61 16.52
CA THR A 253 -13.65 -14.05 16.32
C THR A 253 -13.23 -14.80 17.59
N GLY A 254 -13.33 -14.15 18.75
CA GLY A 254 -12.79 -14.63 20.01
C GLY A 254 -11.27 -14.51 20.10
N GLU A 255 -10.72 -14.81 21.27
CA GLU A 255 -9.27 -14.74 21.52
C GLU A 255 -8.52 -15.78 20.66
N ARG A 256 -7.63 -15.30 19.79
CA ARG A 256 -6.79 -16.11 18.91
C ARG A 256 -5.33 -15.76 19.15
N CYS A 257 -4.73 -16.45 20.11
CA CYS A 257 -3.37 -16.12 20.53
C CYS A 257 -2.30 -16.69 19.60
N VAL A 258 -1.21 -15.95 19.39
CA VAL A 258 0.03 -16.41 18.76
C VAL A 258 1.23 -15.95 19.58
N VAL A 259 2.31 -16.71 19.52
CA VAL A 259 3.60 -16.31 20.10
C VAL A 259 4.32 -15.40 19.11
N ARG A 260 4.90 -14.31 19.61
CA ARG A 260 5.78 -13.47 18.80
C ARG A 260 7.18 -14.07 18.72
N PHE A 261 7.81 -13.92 17.56
CA PHE A 261 9.16 -14.41 17.27
C PHE A 261 10.13 -13.26 17.05
N ASP A 262 11.40 -13.48 17.40
CA ASP A 262 12.48 -12.58 17.05
C ASP A 262 13.07 -12.90 15.66
N THR A 263 14.13 -12.18 15.28
CA THR A 263 14.82 -12.31 13.98
C THR A 263 15.44 -13.69 13.77
N ASN A 264 15.81 -14.36 14.87
CA ASN A 264 16.34 -15.70 14.86
C ASN A 264 15.24 -16.75 14.76
N GLY A 265 13.97 -16.36 14.79
CA GLY A 265 12.83 -17.27 14.80
C GLY A 265 12.63 -17.95 16.16
N ASP A 266 13.23 -17.41 17.22
CA ASP A 266 13.05 -17.85 18.60
C ASP A 266 11.82 -17.15 19.21
N PRO A 267 11.10 -17.83 20.11
CA PRO A 267 9.92 -17.25 20.75
C PRO A 267 10.36 -16.19 21.76
N ILE A 268 9.77 -15.00 21.70
CA ILE A 268 10.12 -13.91 22.61
C ILE A 268 9.58 -14.22 24.00
N LEU A 269 10.47 -14.23 25.01
CA LEU A 269 10.13 -14.46 26.41
C LEU A 269 9.67 -13.17 27.09
N THR A 270 8.66 -13.27 27.93
CA THR A 270 8.33 -12.22 28.90
C THR A 270 9.37 -12.20 30.02
N ASP A 271 9.31 -11.18 30.89
CA ASP A 271 10.17 -11.14 32.08
C ASP A 271 9.90 -12.29 33.07
N ALA A 272 8.69 -12.85 33.05
CA ALA A 272 8.35 -14.05 33.79
C ALA A 272 9.02 -15.29 33.17
N GLY A 273 8.95 -15.43 31.84
CA GLY A 273 9.60 -16.52 31.11
C GLY A 273 11.13 -16.53 31.23
N LYS A 274 11.76 -15.35 31.21
CA LYS A 274 13.23 -15.22 31.39
C LYS A 274 13.73 -15.72 32.75
N LYS A 275 12.87 -15.80 33.77
CA LYS A 275 13.22 -16.26 35.13
C LYS A 275 13.05 -17.77 35.32
N LEU A 276 12.40 -18.46 34.38
CA LEU A 276 12.17 -19.90 34.50
C LEU A 276 13.45 -20.70 34.19
N PRO A 277 13.71 -21.79 34.93
CA PRO A 277 14.80 -22.70 34.59
C PRO A 277 14.49 -23.45 33.28
N GLN A 278 15.54 -23.79 32.53
CA GLN A 278 15.40 -24.59 31.30
C GLN A 278 15.20 -26.08 31.64
N PRO A 279 14.42 -26.83 30.84
CA PRO A 279 13.73 -26.40 29.61
C PRO A 279 12.42 -25.66 29.89
N LEU A 280 12.14 -24.63 29.09
CA LEU A 280 10.88 -23.89 29.17
C LEU A 280 9.67 -24.75 28.74
N PRO A 281 8.48 -24.53 29.32
CA PRO A 281 7.24 -25.18 28.88
C PRO A 281 6.91 -24.76 27.45
N ALA A 282 6.39 -25.66 26.62
CA ALA A 282 5.98 -25.31 25.25
C ALA A 282 4.96 -24.16 25.27
N PRO A 283 5.06 -23.18 24.34
CA PRO A 283 4.20 -22.00 24.37
C PRO A 283 2.71 -22.35 24.33
N PHE A 284 2.33 -23.32 23.50
CA PHE A 284 1.00 -23.93 23.46
C PHE A 284 1.13 -25.46 23.58
N GLY A 285 0.13 -26.12 24.18
CA GLY A 285 0.04 -27.58 24.23
C GLY A 285 0.16 -28.18 25.64
N ASN A 286 0.75 -29.38 25.73
CA ASN A 286 0.52 -30.35 26.82
C ASN A 286 0.63 -29.80 28.27
N PRO A 287 -0.16 -30.35 29.22
CA PRO A 287 -0.65 -29.71 30.45
C PRO A 287 0.34 -29.58 31.61
N GLY A 288 1.66 -29.68 31.37
CA GLY A 288 2.65 -29.40 32.40
C GLY A 288 2.69 -27.90 32.69
N GLY A 289 2.00 -27.44 33.74
CA GLY A 289 1.99 -26.06 34.20
C GLY A 289 0.66 -25.33 34.03
N GLU A 290 0.58 -24.11 34.57
CA GLU A 290 -0.59 -23.22 34.43
C GLU A 290 -0.79 -22.84 32.95
N ARG A 291 -2.05 -22.81 32.51
CA ARG A 291 -2.43 -22.45 31.14
C ARG A 291 -3.46 -21.33 31.15
N GLY A 292 -3.31 -20.40 30.22
CA GLY A 292 -4.25 -19.31 30.03
C GLY A 292 -5.44 -19.68 29.16
N ARG A 293 -6.25 -18.68 28.82
CA ARG A 293 -7.51 -18.85 28.07
C ARG A 293 -7.28 -19.33 26.65
N CYS A 294 -6.13 -19.03 26.06
CA CYS A 294 -5.74 -19.50 24.74
C CYS A 294 -4.91 -20.79 24.77
N GLY A 295 -4.71 -21.41 25.95
CA GLY A 295 -3.82 -22.55 26.13
C GLY A 295 -2.33 -22.20 26.11
N GLU A 296 -2.00 -20.91 26.26
CA GLU A 296 -0.64 -20.41 26.40
C GLU A 296 0.00 -20.82 27.73
N ALA A 297 1.31 -21.00 27.76
CA ALA A 297 2.05 -21.28 28.99
C ALA A 297 2.03 -20.08 29.94
N LEU A 298 1.62 -20.31 31.18
CA LEU A 298 1.68 -19.33 32.26
C LEU A 298 2.68 -19.76 33.36
N THR A 299 3.17 -18.77 34.10
CA THR A 299 3.87 -18.94 35.36
C THR A 299 3.42 -17.85 36.33
N GLY A 300 2.78 -18.24 37.44
CA GLY A 300 2.19 -17.28 38.39
C GLY A 300 1.17 -16.37 37.72
N ASN A 301 0.29 -16.95 36.88
CA ASN A 301 -0.71 -16.24 36.09
C ASN A 301 -0.16 -15.20 35.08
N GLN A 302 1.15 -15.18 34.82
CA GLN A 302 1.77 -14.35 33.79
C GLN A 302 2.20 -15.21 32.60
N PRO A 303 2.01 -14.75 31.35
CA PRO A 303 2.43 -15.52 30.18
C PRO A 303 3.94 -15.68 30.17
N VAL A 304 4.43 -16.88 29.84
CA VAL A 304 5.87 -17.17 29.69
C VAL A 304 6.44 -16.51 28.42
N TYR A 305 5.60 -16.36 27.40
CA TYR A 305 5.95 -15.85 26.07
C TYR A 305 5.20 -14.55 25.75
N ASP A 306 5.73 -13.73 24.83
CA ASP A 306 5.01 -12.57 24.29
C ASP A 306 3.86 -13.06 23.39
N ILE A 307 2.66 -13.17 23.99
CA ILE A 307 1.45 -13.65 23.34
C ILE A 307 0.64 -12.47 22.79
N ARG A 308 0.19 -12.59 21.53
CA ARG A 308 -0.66 -11.59 20.85
C ARG A 308 -1.99 -12.19 20.45
N ASN A 309 -3.08 -11.48 20.75
CA ASN A 309 -4.41 -11.84 20.28
C ASN A 309 -4.62 -11.33 18.84
N LEU A 310 -4.55 -12.23 17.85
CA LEU A 310 -4.70 -11.96 16.43
C LEU A 310 -6.02 -11.30 16.04
N SER A 311 -7.09 -11.51 16.82
CA SER A 311 -8.37 -10.84 16.55
C SER A 311 -8.28 -9.32 16.74
N GLN A 312 -7.30 -8.84 17.51
CA GLN A 312 -7.08 -7.43 17.83
C GLN A 312 -5.84 -6.87 17.14
N THR A 313 -5.26 -7.58 16.17
CA THR A 313 -4.08 -7.10 15.45
C THR A 313 -4.40 -6.40 14.14
N VAL A 314 -3.45 -5.61 13.64
CA VAL A 314 -3.50 -5.04 12.28
C VAL A 314 -3.68 -6.14 11.23
N LEU A 315 -3.01 -7.29 11.37
CA LEU A 315 -3.19 -8.45 10.49
C LEU A 315 -4.64 -8.95 10.51
N GLY A 316 -5.24 -9.10 11.70
CA GLY A 316 -6.63 -9.51 11.85
C GLY A 316 -7.59 -8.57 11.13
N ALA A 317 -7.43 -7.26 11.37
CA ALA A 317 -8.22 -6.22 10.72
C ALA A 317 -8.03 -6.21 9.19
N LEU A 318 -6.80 -6.29 8.69
CA LEU A 318 -6.50 -6.30 7.25
C LEU A 318 -7.05 -7.55 6.57
N LEU A 319 -6.96 -8.74 7.17
CA LEU A 319 -7.54 -9.96 6.60
C LEU A 319 -9.07 -9.91 6.60
N TRP A 320 -9.66 -9.29 7.62
CA TRP A 320 -11.11 -9.07 7.68
C TRP A 320 -11.56 -8.11 6.57
N ASP A 321 -10.84 -7.02 6.39
CA ASP A 321 -11.09 -6.01 5.37
C ASP A 321 -10.77 -6.49 3.95
N ALA A 322 -9.76 -7.35 3.77
CA ALA A 322 -9.40 -7.93 2.48
C ALA A 322 -10.55 -8.71 1.84
N ARG A 323 -11.43 -9.33 2.65
CA ARG A 323 -12.65 -9.97 2.15
C ARG A 323 -13.58 -9.00 1.43
N ARG A 324 -13.61 -7.71 1.84
CA ARG A 324 -14.40 -6.67 1.18
C ARG A 324 -13.83 -6.26 -0.18
N LEU A 325 -12.54 -6.51 -0.42
CA LEU A 325 -11.86 -6.26 -1.70
C LEU A 325 -12.00 -7.43 -2.69
N ILE A 326 -12.44 -8.60 -2.22
CA ILE A 326 -12.73 -9.74 -3.09
C ILE A 326 -14.17 -9.56 -3.60
N PRO A 327 -14.37 -9.29 -4.90
CA PRO A 327 -15.71 -9.15 -5.44
C PRO A 327 -16.49 -10.44 -5.25
N LYS A 328 -17.78 -10.35 -4.89
CA LYS A 328 -18.64 -11.54 -4.74
C LYS A 328 -18.80 -12.29 -6.06
N GLU A 329 -18.84 -11.54 -7.16
CA GLU A 329 -18.98 -12.06 -8.51
C GLU A 329 -18.08 -11.26 -9.45
N VAL A 330 -17.44 -11.94 -10.40
CA VAL A 330 -16.78 -11.29 -11.52
C VAL A 330 -17.85 -11.00 -12.55
N SER A 331 -18.16 -9.73 -12.80
CA SER A 331 -19.21 -9.38 -13.76
C SER A 331 -18.87 -9.92 -15.16
N SER A 332 -19.83 -10.56 -15.81
CA SER A 332 -19.65 -11.08 -17.18
C SER A 332 -19.49 -9.96 -18.22
N THR A 333 -19.93 -8.75 -17.90
CA THR A 333 -19.96 -7.60 -18.81
C THR A 333 -18.93 -6.51 -18.49
N GLY A 334 -18.32 -6.50 -17.29
CA GLY A 334 -17.35 -5.47 -16.87
C GLY A 334 -15.90 -5.94 -16.89
N ASN A 335 -14.97 -5.00 -17.07
CA ASN A 335 -13.51 -5.23 -16.93
C ASN A 335 -13.04 -5.28 -15.46
N SER A 336 -13.95 -5.52 -14.52
CA SER A 336 -13.66 -5.51 -13.09
C SER A 336 -12.91 -6.79 -12.68
N VAL A 337 -11.59 -6.72 -12.66
CA VAL A 337 -10.71 -7.75 -12.08
C VAL A 337 -10.60 -7.50 -10.57
N PRO A 338 -10.45 -8.53 -9.71
CA PRO A 338 -10.23 -8.34 -8.27
C PRO A 338 -9.05 -7.41 -7.99
N PHE A 339 -9.17 -6.61 -6.93
CA PHE A 339 -8.18 -5.58 -6.55
C PHE A 339 -6.71 -6.04 -6.64
N PRO A 340 -6.29 -7.20 -6.07
CA PRO A 340 -4.88 -7.61 -6.09
C PRO A 340 -4.36 -7.85 -7.51
N LEU A 341 -5.21 -8.38 -8.39
CA LEU A 341 -4.86 -8.69 -9.77
C LEU A 341 -4.92 -7.46 -10.68
N ASN A 342 -5.83 -6.53 -10.41
CA ASN A 342 -5.84 -5.22 -11.06
C ASN A 342 -4.55 -4.43 -10.75
N MET A 343 -4.06 -4.53 -9.52
CA MET A 343 -2.78 -3.91 -9.15
C MET A 343 -1.62 -4.54 -9.93
N THR A 344 -1.60 -5.85 -10.16
CA THR A 344 -0.52 -6.51 -10.93
C THR A 344 -0.55 -6.15 -12.42
N VAL A 345 -1.74 -6.02 -13.02
CA VAL A 345 -1.88 -5.55 -14.41
C VAL A 345 -1.49 -4.08 -14.53
N GLY A 346 -1.94 -3.24 -13.60
CA GLY A 346 -1.69 -1.79 -13.61
C GLY A 346 -0.24 -1.42 -13.28
N ILE A 347 0.47 -2.21 -12.48
CA ILE A 347 1.85 -1.91 -12.08
C ILE A 347 2.88 -2.23 -13.16
N ARG A 348 2.55 -3.07 -14.15
CA ARG A 348 3.52 -3.52 -15.17
C ARG A 348 4.14 -2.37 -15.98
N PRO A 349 3.38 -1.45 -16.60
CA PRO A 349 3.99 -0.33 -17.31
C PRO A 349 4.80 0.61 -16.41
N LEU A 350 4.53 0.58 -15.10
CA LEU A 350 5.24 1.38 -14.10
C LEU A 350 6.58 0.77 -13.66
N LEU A 351 6.79 -0.51 -13.95
CA LEU A 351 8.01 -1.25 -13.68
C LEU A 351 8.91 -1.37 -14.93
N GLU A 352 8.37 -1.17 -16.13
CA GLU A 352 9.12 -1.15 -17.39
C GLU A 352 10.15 0.00 -17.49
N PRO A 353 11.21 -0.15 -18.31
CA PRO A 353 11.55 -1.33 -19.13
C PRO A 353 12.22 -2.45 -18.32
N ILE A 354 12.25 -3.66 -18.88
CA ILE A 354 13.11 -4.76 -18.38
C ILE A 354 14.55 -4.46 -18.78
N ASP A 355 15.48 -4.59 -17.84
CA ASP A 355 16.91 -4.46 -18.10
C ASP A 355 17.41 -5.74 -18.79
N PRO A 356 17.98 -5.65 -20.02
CA PRO A 356 18.41 -6.82 -20.77
C PRO A 356 19.57 -7.57 -20.11
N GLN A 357 20.37 -6.92 -19.27
CA GLN A 357 21.49 -7.56 -18.58
C GLN A 357 21.04 -8.36 -17.37
N THR A 358 20.15 -7.79 -16.57
CA THR A 358 19.69 -8.46 -15.34
C THR A 358 18.49 -9.37 -15.59
N GLN A 359 17.72 -9.14 -16.67
CA GLN A 359 16.40 -9.73 -16.91
C GLN A 359 15.36 -9.33 -15.85
N GLY A 360 15.70 -8.41 -14.93
CA GLY A 360 14.79 -7.80 -13.96
C GLY A 360 14.29 -6.44 -14.46
N PHE A 361 13.46 -5.78 -13.66
CA PHE A 361 13.02 -4.42 -14.00
C PHE A 361 14.17 -3.41 -13.92
N SER A 362 14.09 -2.34 -14.72
CA SER A 362 15.10 -1.30 -14.72
C SER A 362 15.09 -0.51 -13.40
N ALA A 363 16.27 -0.19 -12.89
CA ALA A 363 16.44 0.75 -11.77
C ALA A 363 15.93 2.17 -12.08
N ASN A 364 15.64 2.47 -13.35
CA ASN A 364 15.07 3.74 -13.81
C ASN A 364 13.55 3.72 -13.95
N SER A 365 12.88 2.60 -13.64
CA SER A 365 11.43 2.48 -13.73
C SER A 365 10.71 3.47 -12.80
N PRO A 366 9.52 3.97 -13.19
CA PRO A 366 8.74 4.90 -12.37
C PRO A 366 8.48 4.44 -10.93
N VAL A 367 8.10 3.17 -10.72
CA VAL A 367 7.86 2.64 -9.36
C VAL A 367 9.13 2.64 -8.51
N ILE A 368 10.28 2.27 -9.07
CA ILE A 368 11.55 2.30 -8.32
C ILE A 368 11.92 3.73 -7.96
N LYS A 369 11.68 4.70 -8.85
CA LYS A 369 11.85 6.12 -8.54
C LYS A 369 10.89 6.59 -7.44
N ALA A 370 9.65 6.13 -7.43
CA ALA A 370 8.69 6.45 -6.38
C ALA A 370 9.11 5.86 -5.04
N VAL A 371 9.53 4.58 -5.00
CA VAL A 371 10.11 3.96 -3.81
C VAL A 371 11.30 4.79 -3.32
N ARG A 372 12.24 5.15 -4.19
CA ARG A 372 13.40 6.00 -3.86
C ARG A 372 13.02 7.38 -3.33
N ALA A 373 11.92 7.97 -3.81
CA ALA A 373 11.45 9.28 -3.40
C ALA A 373 10.71 9.28 -2.05
N ILE A 374 10.08 8.16 -1.68
CA ILE A 374 9.36 8.02 -0.40
C ILE A 374 10.33 7.98 0.79
N PHE A 375 11.47 7.28 0.67
CA PHE A 375 12.40 7.11 1.80
C PHE A 375 13.03 8.42 2.31
N PRO A 376 13.45 9.39 1.46
CA PRO A 376 13.86 10.72 1.90
C PRO A 376 12.82 11.41 2.77
N LEU A 377 11.53 11.32 2.46
CA LEU A 377 10.47 11.91 3.29
C LEU A 377 10.46 11.32 4.71
N LEU A 378 10.74 10.03 4.85
CA LEU A 378 10.84 9.36 6.15
C LEU A 378 12.14 9.66 6.92
N LYS A 379 13.17 10.18 6.24
CA LYS A 379 14.47 10.57 6.84
C LYS A 379 14.47 11.99 7.41
N GLY A 380 13.36 12.72 7.31
CA GLY A 380 13.27 14.09 7.81
C GLY A 380 13.62 14.19 9.31
N PRO A 381 14.17 15.34 9.75
CA PRO A 381 14.51 15.54 11.15
C PRO A 381 13.26 15.39 12.02
N ARG A 382 13.37 14.65 13.13
CA ARG A 382 12.25 14.45 14.07
C ARG A 382 10.98 13.90 13.40
N THR A 383 11.12 13.07 12.34
CA THR A 383 9.97 12.47 11.64
C THR A 383 9.01 11.76 12.62
N TYR A 384 9.54 11.13 13.67
CA TYR A 384 8.72 10.49 14.70
C TYR A 384 7.73 11.43 15.40
N LYS A 385 8.07 12.73 15.54
CA LYS A 385 7.18 13.74 16.14
C LYS A 385 6.00 14.02 15.23
N VAL A 386 6.23 14.16 13.93
CA VAL A 386 5.16 14.35 12.94
C VAL A 386 4.27 13.11 12.90
N LEU A 387 4.84 11.91 12.84
CA LEU A 387 4.10 10.66 12.86
C LEU A 387 3.24 10.52 14.13
N ARG A 388 3.77 10.91 15.30
CA ARG A 388 3.02 10.94 16.57
C ARG A 388 1.90 11.98 16.56
N GLY A 389 2.15 13.15 15.98
CA GLY A 389 1.13 14.20 15.78
C GLY A 389 -0.01 13.69 14.92
N LEU A 390 0.30 13.10 13.76
CA LEU A 390 -0.68 12.47 12.87
C LEU A 390 -1.45 11.36 13.57
N ALA A 391 -0.78 10.47 14.31
CA ALA A 391 -1.45 9.43 15.08
C ALA A 391 -2.45 10.00 16.09
N ARG A 392 -2.10 11.11 16.76
CA ARG A 392 -3.01 11.79 17.70
C ARG A 392 -4.19 12.44 16.99
N ILE A 393 -4.00 13.05 15.81
CA ILE A 393 -5.09 13.58 14.98
C ILE A 393 -6.05 12.45 14.61
N VAL A 394 -5.54 11.33 14.10
CA VAL A 394 -6.37 10.17 13.72
C VAL A 394 -7.14 9.63 14.93
N ALA A 395 -6.50 9.57 16.11
CA ALA A 395 -7.10 9.04 17.33
C ALA A 395 -8.18 9.95 17.94
N LYS A 396 -7.90 11.25 18.06
CA LYS A 396 -8.73 12.23 18.78
C LYS A 396 -9.70 12.97 17.87
N GLU A 397 -9.29 13.25 16.63
CA GLU A 397 -9.99 14.12 15.68
C GLU A 397 -10.51 13.35 14.46
N LYS A 398 -10.90 12.08 14.67
CA LYS A 398 -11.43 11.19 13.63
C LYS A 398 -12.58 11.81 12.82
N GLY A 399 -13.46 12.57 13.46
CA GLY A 399 -14.58 13.25 12.79
C GLY A 399 -14.11 14.38 11.88
N GLU A 400 -13.14 15.19 12.35
CA GLU A 400 -12.55 16.23 11.52
C GLU A 400 -11.75 15.63 10.36
N LEU A 401 -10.98 14.56 10.59
CA LEU A 401 -10.28 13.85 9.52
C LEU A 401 -11.25 13.29 8.46
N ALA A 402 -12.37 12.68 8.89
CA ALA A 402 -13.40 12.22 7.97
C ALA A 402 -14.04 13.38 7.19
N ALA A 403 -14.25 14.53 7.83
CA ALA A 403 -14.76 15.74 7.18
C ALA A 403 -13.78 16.30 6.12
N GLN A 404 -12.47 16.25 6.38
CA GLN A 404 -11.45 16.62 5.41
C GLN A 404 -11.42 15.68 4.21
N LEU A 405 -11.51 14.36 4.45
CA LEU A 405 -11.59 13.38 3.38
C LEU A 405 -12.88 13.54 2.56
N ALA A 406 -14.01 13.88 3.19
CA ALA A 406 -15.27 14.15 2.49
C ALA A 406 -15.15 15.38 1.58
N MET A 407 -14.49 16.43 2.07
CA MET A 407 -14.18 17.61 1.27
C MET A 407 -13.26 17.26 0.09
N ILE A 408 -12.18 16.50 0.30
CA ILE A 408 -11.28 16.08 -0.78
C ILE A 408 -12.03 15.23 -1.82
N GLN A 409 -12.89 14.32 -1.38
CA GLN A 409 -13.72 13.50 -2.26
C GLN A 409 -14.71 14.37 -3.05
N GLU A 410 -15.38 15.33 -2.42
CA GLU A 410 -16.29 16.25 -3.12
C GLU A 410 -15.55 17.15 -4.13
N ILE A 411 -14.33 17.61 -3.79
CA ILE A 411 -13.46 18.35 -4.74
C ILE A 411 -13.04 17.45 -5.91
N SER A 412 -12.69 16.19 -5.66
CA SER A 412 -12.36 15.22 -6.72
C SER A 412 -13.56 14.95 -7.63
N ASP A 413 -14.76 14.84 -7.06
CA ASP A 413 -16.01 14.64 -7.82
C ASP A 413 -16.37 15.86 -8.66
N ILE A 414 -16.13 17.07 -8.12
CA ILE A 414 -16.26 18.33 -8.86
C ILE A 414 -15.26 18.35 -10.02
N ALA A 415 -13.98 18.06 -9.75
CA ALA A 415 -12.91 18.06 -10.75
C ALA A 415 -13.16 17.02 -11.86
N GLY A 416 -13.62 15.82 -11.51
CA GLY A 416 -13.94 14.77 -12.48
C GLY A 416 -15.13 15.10 -13.39
N LYS A 417 -16.00 16.05 -13.00
CA LYS A 417 -17.12 16.54 -13.81
C LYS A 417 -16.75 17.77 -14.66
N ASP A 418 -15.63 18.42 -14.37
CA ASP A 418 -15.19 19.61 -15.10
C ASP A 418 -14.36 19.22 -16.33
N LEU A 419 -14.97 19.32 -17.51
CA LEU A 419 -14.32 18.97 -18.79
C LEU A 419 -13.26 20.00 -19.22
N PHE A 420 -13.25 21.20 -18.64
CA PHE A 420 -12.37 22.30 -19.02
C PHE A 420 -11.13 22.40 -18.15
N ALA A 421 -11.20 21.90 -16.91
CA ALA A 421 -10.08 21.90 -15.97
C ALA A 421 -8.92 21.02 -16.44
N LYS A 422 -7.85 21.67 -16.92
CA LYS A 422 -6.63 20.99 -17.41
C LYS A 422 -5.39 21.74 -16.95
N VAL A 423 -4.56 21.07 -16.17
CA VAL A 423 -3.21 21.52 -15.85
C VAL A 423 -2.24 20.74 -16.72
N PHE A 424 -1.41 21.44 -17.49
CA PHE A 424 -0.45 20.79 -18.38
C PHE A 424 0.70 20.12 -17.61
N SER A 425 1.23 19.04 -18.17
CA SER A 425 2.29 18.24 -17.55
C SER A 425 3.64 18.96 -17.44
N ASP A 426 3.87 20.02 -18.22
CA ASP A 426 5.08 20.87 -18.21
C ASP A 426 4.90 22.15 -17.36
N ASN A 427 3.82 22.26 -16.58
CA ASN A 427 3.57 23.38 -15.70
C ASN A 427 4.69 23.59 -14.65
N THR A 428 5.22 24.80 -14.56
CA THR A 428 6.28 25.18 -13.61
C THR A 428 5.78 25.87 -12.33
N LEU A 429 4.47 25.93 -12.07
CA LEU A 429 3.89 26.63 -10.91
C LEU A 429 4.58 26.28 -9.60
N PHE A 430 4.73 24.99 -9.29
CA PHE A 430 5.36 24.60 -8.03
C PHE A 430 6.85 24.95 -7.99
N LYS A 431 7.56 24.88 -9.12
CA LYS A 431 8.97 25.29 -9.24
C LYS A 431 9.13 26.79 -8.95
N ASP A 432 8.19 27.61 -9.41
CA ASP A 432 8.20 29.06 -9.21
C ASP A 432 7.71 29.44 -7.80
N LEU A 433 6.83 28.65 -7.18
CA LEU A 433 6.40 28.82 -5.79
C LEU A 433 7.46 28.39 -4.78
N LEU A 434 8.29 27.41 -5.11
CA LEU A 434 9.20 26.78 -4.17
C LEU A 434 10.14 27.75 -3.45
N PRO A 435 10.80 28.74 -4.10
CA PRO A 435 11.66 29.68 -3.39
C PRO A 435 10.92 30.50 -2.34
N ILE A 436 9.66 30.86 -2.62
CA ILE A 436 8.79 31.59 -1.69
C ILE A 436 8.46 30.69 -0.51
N LEU A 437 8.07 29.45 -0.77
CA LEU A 437 7.73 28.47 0.27
C LEU A 437 8.93 28.12 1.15
N GLN A 438 10.13 27.93 0.57
CA GLN A 438 11.37 27.70 1.31
C GLN A 438 11.68 28.88 2.25
N ASP A 439 11.61 30.11 1.74
CA ASP A 439 11.88 31.32 2.53
C ASP A 439 10.87 31.51 3.67
N VAL A 440 9.59 31.26 3.40
CA VAL A 440 8.51 31.37 4.38
C VAL A 440 8.64 30.27 5.45
N MET A 441 8.85 29.02 5.05
CA MET A 441 8.96 27.89 6.00
C MET A 441 10.23 27.96 6.84
N SER A 442 11.26 28.66 6.37
CA SER A 442 12.49 28.91 7.15
C SER A 442 12.29 29.84 8.35
N SER A 443 11.16 30.54 8.45
CA SER A 443 10.88 31.52 9.53
C SER A 443 10.13 30.87 10.70
N PRO A 444 10.76 30.57 11.85
CA PRO A 444 10.14 29.82 12.94
C PRO A 444 8.82 30.46 13.42
N GLY A 445 7.78 29.64 13.61
CA GLY A 445 6.47 30.11 14.07
C GLY A 445 5.57 30.69 12.97
N PHE A 446 6.07 30.84 11.73
CA PHE A 446 5.27 31.33 10.62
C PHE A 446 4.00 30.50 10.38
N VAL A 447 4.10 29.17 10.37
CA VAL A 447 2.94 28.30 10.11
C VAL A 447 1.91 28.40 11.24
N GLU A 448 2.36 28.52 12.48
CA GLU A 448 1.46 28.69 13.62
C GLU A 448 0.70 30.03 13.54
N ASP A 449 1.41 31.13 13.27
CA ASP A 449 0.80 32.45 13.10
C ASP A 449 -0.13 32.49 11.88
N LEU A 450 0.24 31.82 10.79
CA LEU A 450 -0.60 31.68 9.60
C LEU A 450 -1.90 30.96 9.94
N LEU A 451 -1.84 29.81 10.62
CA LEU A 451 -3.03 29.08 11.03
C LEU A 451 -3.90 29.88 12.00
N LYS A 452 -3.30 30.68 12.90
CA LYS A 452 -4.05 31.61 13.76
C LYS A 452 -4.73 32.71 12.95
N ALA A 453 -4.07 33.25 11.92
CA ALA A 453 -4.66 34.25 11.05
C ALA A 453 -5.89 33.72 10.31
N LEU A 454 -5.85 32.46 9.83
CA LEU A 454 -7.00 31.79 9.22
C LEU A 454 -8.20 31.64 10.19
N GLN A 455 -7.95 31.64 11.50
CA GLN A 455 -8.97 31.53 12.55
C GLN A 455 -9.52 32.89 13.01
N THR A 456 -9.03 33.99 12.44
CA THR A 456 -9.51 35.32 12.82
C THR A 456 -11.01 35.42 12.52
N PRO A 457 -11.86 35.87 13.47
CA PRO A 457 -13.29 35.99 13.23
C PRO A 457 -13.60 36.80 11.96
N GLY A 458 -14.42 36.24 11.07
CA GLY A 458 -14.78 36.86 9.80
C GLY A 458 -13.78 36.65 8.65
N PHE A 459 -12.59 36.07 8.90
CA PHE A 459 -11.62 35.75 7.83
C PHE A 459 -12.24 34.78 6.82
N THR A 460 -12.71 33.62 7.28
CA THR A 460 -13.24 32.55 6.42
C THR A 460 -14.46 33.01 5.63
N SER A 461 -15.44 33.65 6.27
CA SER A 461 -16.63 34.14 5.59
C SER A 461 -16.33 35.28 4.61
N GLY A 462 -15.45 36.21 5.00
CA GLY A 462 -15.02 37.32 4.16
C GLY A 462 -14.20 36.88 2.94
N ILE A 463 -13.19 36.03 3.14
CA ILE A 463 -12.38 35.47 2.05
C ILE A 463 -13.25 34.57 1.17
N LYS A 464 -14.12 33.73 1.73
CA LYS A 464 -15.01 32.86 0.95
C LYS A 464 -15.83 33.65 -0.04
N GLN A 465 -16.66 34.57 0.45
CA GLN A 465 -17.54 35.33 -0.40
C GLN A 465 -16.75 36.23 -1.36
N GLY A 466 -15.68 36.83 -0.84
CA GLY A 466 -14.83 37.72 -1.60
C GLY A 466 -14.12 37.03 -2.78
N LEU A 467 -13.50 35.87 -2.55
CA LEU A 467 -12.88 35.07 -3.61
C LEU A 467 -13.90 34.55 -4.62
N ILE A 468 -15.10 34.14 -4.16
CA ILE A 468 -16.18 33.74 -5.05
C ILE A 468 -16.52 34.88 -6.00
N ASP A 469 -16.71 36.09 -5.48
CA ASP A 469 -17.04 37.22 -6.35
C ASP A 469 -15.94 37.54 -7.33
N MET A 470 -14.69 37.53 -6.85
CA MET A 470 -13.53 37.89 -7.63
C MET A 470 -13.26 36.90 -8.77
N MET A 471 -13.53 35.60 -8.57
CA MET A 471 -13.38 34.58 -9.62
C MET A 471 -14.61 34.45 -10.52
N ARG A 472 -15.83 34.62 -9.99
CA ARG A 472 -17.08 34.36 -10.73
C ARG A 472 -17.47 35.49 -11.68
N TYR A 473 -17.22 36.74 -11.30
CA TYR A 473 -17.76 37.90 -11.99
C TYR A 473 -16.70 38.68 -12.75
N ARG A 474 -17.20 39.44 -13.72
CA ARG A 474 -16.48 40.36 -14.58
C ARG A 474 -17.37 41.58 -14.87
N LYS A 475 -16.75 42.63 -15.41
CA LYS A 475 -17.38 43.79 -16.03
C LYS A 475 -16.34 44.48 -16.89
N ASP A 476 -16.71 45.07 -18.02
CA ASP A 476 -15.74 45.73 -18.89
C ASP A 476 -14.92 46.78 -18.14
N ARG A 477 -15.58 47.61 -17.32
CA ARG A 477 -14.93 48.55 -16.39
C ARG A 477 -15.81 48.81 -15.16
N ILE A 478 -15.21 48.84 -13.97
CA ILE A 478 -15.86 49.38 -12.76
C ILE A 478 -15.50 50.85 -12.62
N THR A 479 -16.52 51.71 -12.53
CA THR A 479 -16.33 53.15 -12.29
C THR A 479 -16.40 53.48 -10.80
N LEU A 480 -15.89 54.65 -10.40
CA LEU A 480 -16.08 55.16 -9.04
C LEU A 480 -17.56 55.38 -8.71
N GLN A 481 -18.40 55.66 -9.72
CA GLN A 481 -19.85 55.75 -9.55
C GLN A 481 -20.44 54.39 -9.18
N ASP A 482 -20.05 53.30 -9.85
CA ASP A 482 -20.51 51.95 -9.53
C ASP A 482 -20.15 51.57 -8.09
N TYR A 483 -18.91 51.84 -7.68
CA TYR A 483 -18.44 51.60 -6.31
C TYR A 483 -19.16 52.48 -5.28
N GLY A 484 -19.40 53.74 -5.61
CA GLY A 484 -20.21 54.65 -4.79
C GLY A 484 -21.64 54.15 -4.60
N GLN A 485 -22.29 53.70 -5.67
CA GLN A 485 -23.64 53.13 -5.60
C GLN A 485 -23.67 51.83 -4.79
N HIS A 486 -22.68 50.96 -4.95
CA HIS A 486 -22.52 49.78 -4.11
C HIS A 486 -22.40 50.16 -2.62
N LYS A 487 -21.59 51.17 -2.28
CA LYS A 487 -21.41 51.64 -0.91
C LYS A 487 -22.68 52.26 -0.31
N LEU A 488 -23.44 52.99 -1.12
CA LEU A 488 -24.69 53.64 -0.69
C LEU A 488 -25.83 52.64 -0.49
N THR A 489 -25.96 51.66 -1.38
CA THR A 489 -27.12 50.74 -1.41
C THR A 489 -26.85 49.39 -0.76
N GLY A 490 -25.58 49.02 -0.59
CA GLY A 490 -25.17 47.65 -0.24
C GLY A 490 -25.40 46.62 -1.35
N GLN A 491 -25.95 47.02 -2.51
CA GLN A 491 -26.32 46.10 -3.57
C GLN A 491 -25.09 45.64 -4.34
N ARG A 492 -24.88 44.32 -4.36
CA ARG A 492 -23.71 43.69 -4.98
C ARG A 492 -23.77 43.73 -6.51
N GLN A 493 -24.97 43.78 -7.09
CA GLN A 493 -25.19 43.80 -8.54
C GLN A 493 -24.61 45.03 -9.27
N HIS A 494 -24.26 46.12 -8.57
CA HIS A 494 -23.59 47.26 -9.22
C HIS A 494 -22.19 46.89 -9.75
N ILE A 495 -21.56 45.88 -9.14
CA ILE A 495 -20.21 45.41 -9.46
C ILE A 495 -20.22 43.94 -9.91
N PHE A 496 -20.96 43.07 -9.22
CA PHE A 496 -20.96 41.62 -9.41
C PHE A 496 -22.21 41.15 -10.18
N ARG A 497 -22.33 41.57 -11.44
CA ARG A 497 -23.48 41.23 -12.30
C ARG A 497 -23.13 40.20 -13.36
N ASP A 498 -22.12 40.47 -14.16
CA ASP A 498 -21.83 39.69 -15.37
C ASP A 498 -20.86 38.56 -15.02
N LYS A 499 -21.20 37.31 -15.34
CA LYS A 499 -20.38 36.14 -15.01
C LYS A 499 -19.25 35.95 -16.03
N VAL A 500 -18.11 35.44 -15.58
CA VAL A 500 -17.02 34.99 -16.44
C VAL A 500 -17.48 33.78 -17.24
N ASP A 501 -17.21 33.78 -18.54
CA ASP A 501 -17.43 32.63 -19.41
C ASP A 501 -16.16 31.79 -19.47
N LEU A 502 -16.11 30.74 -18.65
CA LEU A 502 -14.92 29.87 -18.52
C LEU A 502 -14.65 29.00 -19.75
N SER A 503 -15.60 28.93 -20.70
CA SER A 503 -15.39 28.27 -21.99
C SER A 503 -14.61 29.12 -22.99
N LYS A 504 -14.46 30.43 -22.71
CA LYS A 504 -13.77 31.39 -23.57
C LYS A 504 -12.40 31.76 -23.00
N GLY A 505 -11.44 31.94 -23.91
CA GLY A 505 -10.09 32.43 -23.61
C GLY A 505 -10.03 33.81 -22.96
N ASP A 506 -8.83 34.23 -22.58
CA ASP A 506 -8.61 35.53 -21.95
C ASP A 506 -8.75 36.65 -22.99
N ASN A 507 -9.68 37.56 -22.74
CA ASN A 507 -9.80 38.81 -23.49
C ASN A 507 -10.25 39.91 -22.52
N PRO A 508 -10.01 41.21 -22.81
CA PRO A 508 -10.35 42.29 -21.89
C PRO A 508 -11.80 42.22 -21.37
N GLY A 509 -12.73 41.77 -22.21
CA GLY A 509 -14.11 41.57 -21.85
C GLY A 509 -14.35 40.39 -20.91
N ASN A 510 -13.55 39.32 -20.92
CA ASN A 510 -13.80 38.04 -20.23
C ASN A 510 -12.80 37.68 -19.11
N LEU A 511 -12.15 38.66 -18.48
CA LEU A 511 -11.28 38.42 -17.33
C LEU A 511 -12.05 38.48 -16.01
N SER A 512 -11.78 37.55 -15.09
CA SER A 512 -12.29 37.62 -13.72
C SER A 512 -11.64 38.80 -12.97
N TYR A 513 -12.32 39.35 -11.96
CA TYR A 513 -11.70 40.41 -11.15
C TYR A 513 -10.45 39.94 -10.42
N LEU A 514 -10.37 38.66 -10.04
CA LEU A 514 -9.16 38.06 -9.47
C LEU A 514 -8.01 38.12 -10.47
N GLN A 515 -8.24 37.70 -11.72
CA GLN A 515 -7.26 37.78 -12.80
C GLN A 515 -6.72 39.20 -12.99
N ARG A 516 -7.62 40.19 -13.07
CA ARG A 516 -7.27 41.60 -13.22
C ARG A 516 -6.47 42.13 -12.02
N MET A 517 -6.85 41.75 -10.80
CA MET A 517 -6.12 42.14 -9.59
C MET A 517 -4.71 41.55 -9.57
N LEU A 518 -4.55 40.26 -9.90
CA LEU A 518 -3.26 39.60 -10.01
C LEU A 518 -2.38 40.28 -11.08
N HIS A 519 -2.95 40.63 -12.22
CA HIS A 519 -2.27 41.35 -13.30
C HIS A 519 -1.81 42.74 -12.87
N LEU A 520 -2.69 43.51 -12.23
CA LEU A 520 -2.35 44.83 -11.68
C LEU A 520 -1.18 44.73 -10.70
N LEU A 521 -1.28 43.84 -9.71
CA LEU A 521 -0.24 43.66 -8.69
C LEU A 521 1.10 43.26 -9.31
N ALA A 522 1.11 42.37 -10.31
CA ALA A 522 2.33 41.97 -10.99
C ALA A 522 2.96 43.11 -11.81
N ASN A 523 2.12 43.89 -12.51
CA ASN A 523 2.56 45.00 -13.35
C ASN A 523 3.09 46.19 -12.56
N VAL A 524 2.57 46.44 -11.34
CA VAL A 524 3.04 47.56 -10.51
C VAL A 524 4.03 47.13 -9.42
N ASN A 525 4.28 45.82 -9.22
CA ASN A 525 5.29 45.33 -8.29
C ASN A 525 6.71 45.75 -8.70
N GLY A 526 7.42 46.47 -7.84
CA GLY A 526 8.78 46.95 -8.10
C GLY A 526 8.86 48.03 -9.18
N HIS A 527 7.72 48.56 -9.62
CA HIS A 527 7.68 49.75 -10.47
C HIS A 527 7.68 50.99 -9.57
N LYS A 528 8.58 51.93 -9.88
CA LYS A 528 8.70 53.20 -9.17
C LYS A 528 7.71 54.20 -9.76
N TYR A 529 6.85 54.75 -8.91
CA TYR A 529 6.06 55.93 -9.25
C TYR A 529 6.78 57.16 -8.73
N ALA A 530 6.94 58.16 -9.57
CA ALA A 530 7.58 59.44 -9.25
C ALA A 530 6.80 60.55 -9.95
N SER A 531 6.27 61.49 -9.18
CA SER A 531 5.55 62.64 -9.71
C SER A 531 5.97 63.89 -8.95
N LYS A 532 6.44 64.89 -9.69
CA LYS A 532 6.61 66.23 -9.13
C LYS A 532 5.24 66.88 -8.94
N LEU A 533 5.04 67.60 -7.84
CA LEU A 533 3.79 68.33 -7.65
C LEU A 533 3.77 69.52 -8.61
N LYS A 534 2.72 69.65 -9.42
CA LYS A 534 2.54 70.77 -10.37
C LYS A 534 1.33 71.61 -9.96
N SER A 535 1.41 72.93 -10.15
CA SER A 535 0.26 73.83 -10.00
C SER A 535 -0.73 73.70 -11.17
N ALA A 536 -1.88 74.39 -11.10
CA ALA A 536 -2.90 74.45 -12.16
C ALA A 536 -2.33 74.81 -13.53
N ASP A 537 -1.36 75.73 -13.56
CA ASP A 537 -0.73 76.28 -14.76
C ASP A 537 0.43 75.40 -15.28
N GLY A 538 0.61 74.21 -14.70
CA GLY A 538 1.70 73.30 -15.03
C GLY A 538 3.05 73.70 -14.43
N ILE A 539 3.11 74.77 -13.62
CA ILE A 539 4.34 75.20 -12.95
C ILE A 539 4.70 74.12 -11.92
N THR A 540 5.83 73.46 -12.16
CA THR A 540 6.34 72.44 -11.25
C THR A 540 6.78 73.12 -9.96
N ILE A 541 6.31 72.65 -8.80
CA ILE A 541 6.85 73.03 -7.49
C ILE A 541 8.16 72.23 -7.37
N PRO A 542 9.33 72.84 -7.65
CA PRO A 542 10.53 72.07 -8.00
C PRO A 542 11.13 71.30 -6.82
N ILE A 543 10.64 71.58 -5.61
CA ILE A 543 11.21 71.11 -4.35
C ILE A 543 10.48 69.85 -3.85
N VAL A 544 9.24 69.56 -4.26
CA VAL A 544 8.42 68.45 -3.69
C VAL A 544 8.05 67.41 -4.74
N GLU A 545 8.36 66.15 -4.43
CA GLU A 545 8.07 64.99 -5.26
C GLU A 545 7.35 63.91 -4.45
N MET A 546 6.31 63.29 -5.03
CA MET A 546 5.75 62.05 -4.52
C MET A 546 6.43 60.87 -5.22
N ARG A 547 7.19 60.08 -4.47
CA ARG A 547 7.92 58.90 -4.92
C ARG A 547 7.49 57.65 -4.14
N ILE A 548 7.00 56.64 -4.84
CA ILE A 548 6.67 55.32 -4.30
C ILE A 548 7.56 54.29 -4.99
N ASP A 549 8.50 53.69 -4.27
CA ASP A 549 9.45 52.74 -4.87
C ASP A 549 8.80 51.42 -5.35
N ASN A 550 7.73 50.99 -4.68
CA ASN A 550 6.97 49.80 -5.07
C ASN A 550 5.49 49.98 -4.71
N LEU A 551 4.69 50.32 -5.71
CA LEU A 551 3.28 50.66 -5.52
C LEU A 551 2.45 49.50 -4.96
N ALA A 552 2.68 48.27 -5.42
CA ALA A 552 1.96 47.10 -4.91
C ALA A 552 2.31 46.82 -3.44
N LEU A 553 3.58 46.94 -3.06
CA LEU A 553 4.00 46.78 -1.66
C LEU A 553 3.43 47.90 -0.77
N PHE A 554 3.37 49.13 -1.28
CA PHE A 554 2.74 50.25 -0.57
C PHE A 554 1.24 50.01 -0.35
N TYR A 555 0.54 49.46 -1.34
CA TYR A 555 -0.86 49.06 -1.19
C TYR A 555 -1.04 47.95 -0.14
N LEU A 556 -0.19 46.92 -0.13
CA LEU A 556 -0.22 45.88 0.92
C LEU A 556 0.06 46.47 2.32
N LYS A 557 0.98 47.42 2.44
CA LYS A 557 1.21 48.15 3.70
C LYS A 557 -0.04 48.91 4.15
N ALA A 558 -0.84 49.45 3.24
CA ALA A 558 -2.09 50.12 3.57
C ALA A 558 -3.13 49.13 4.15
N ILE A 559 -3.17 47.89 3.65
CA ILE A 559 -4.07 46.84 4.17
C ILE A 559 -3.82 46.56 5.65
N ILE A 560 -2.55 46.57 6.06
CA ILE A 560 -2.14 46.36 7.45
C ILE A 560 -2.01 47.66 8.25
N GLY A 561 -2.43 48.81 7.70
CA GLY A 561 -2.38 50.10 8.37
C GLY A 561 -0.98 50.68 8.61
N LYS A 562 0.03 50.19 7.86
CA LYS A 562 1.44 50.63 7.94
C LYS A 562 1.88 51.50 6.76
N ALA A 563 1.00 51.79 5.80
CA ALA A 563 1.31 52.78 4.77
C ALA A 563 1.31 54.18 5.38
N SER A 564 2.24 55.01 4.94
CA SER A 564 2.41 56.40 5.35
C SER A 564 2.67 57.22 4.09
N VAL A 565 1.88 58.27 3.85
CA VAL A 565 2.13 59.20 2.73
C VAL A 565 3.49 59.87 2.91
N TRP A 566 3.92 60.13 4.15
CA TRP A 566 5.20 60.76 4.43
C TRP A 566 6.40 59.92 3.99
N ASP A 567 6.26 58.59 3.93
CA ASP A 567 7.28 57.69 3.40
C ASP A 567 7.43 57.84 1.86
N THR A 568 6.53 58.60 1.24
CA THR A 568 6.45 58.78 -0.21
C THR A 568 6.68 60.22 -0.64
N ILE A 569 6.78 61.19 0.27
CA ILE A 569 7.01 62.60 -0.10
C ILE A 569 8.46 62.95 0.15
N TYR A 570 9.11 63.47 -0.88
CA TYR A 570 10.51 63.86 -0.88
C TYR A 570 10.64 65.36 -1.13
N GLN A 571 11.53 66.00 -0.37
CA GLN A 571 11.95 67.38 -0.56
C GLN A 571 13.40 67.40 -1.05
N ASN A 572 13.65 67.90 -2.26
CA ASN A 572 14.99 67.90 -2.89
C ASN A 572 15.67 66.51 -2.92
N GLY A 573 14.89 65.45 -3.11
CA GLY A 573 15.39 64.06 -3.19
C GLY A 573 15.54 63.34 -1.85
N GLU A 574 15.45 64.05 -0.73
CA GLU A 574 15.46 63.51 0.63
C GLU A 574 14.04 63.38 1.20
N PRO A 575 13.76 62.44 2.14
CA PRO A 575 12.44 62.35 2.78
C PRO A 575 12.03 63.71 3.36
N ILE A 576 10.76 64.10 3.19
CA ILE A 576 10.30 65.41 3.64
C ILE A 576 10.55 65.60 5.15
N PRO A 577 11.31 66.64 5.56
CA PRO A 577 11.56 66.90 6.97
C PRO A 577 10.27 67.38 7.66
N ASP A 578 10.21 67.23 8.98
CA ASP A 578 9.16 67.85 9.78
C ASP A 578 9.23 69.38 9.66
N GLY A 579 8.08 70.03 9.60
CA GLY A 579 7.97 71.49 9.53
C GLY A 579 6.85 71.98 8.61
N PHE A 580 6.86 73.29 8.34
CA PHE A 580 5.78 74.01 7.67
C PHE A 580 5.26 73.35 6.40
N LEU A 581 6.15 72.86 5.53
CA LEU A 581 5.75 72.27 4.25
C LEU A 581 5.03 70.92 4.43
N LYS A 582 5.48 70.11 5.39
CA LYS A 582 4.82 68.85 5.76
C LYS A 582 3.44 69.15 6.36
N ASP A 583 3.35 70.13 7.26
CA ASP A 583 2.08 70.53 7.88
C ASP A 583 1.08 71.08 6.85
N ALA A 584 1.57 71.87 5.88
CA ALA A 584 0.77 72.36 4.77
C ALA A 584 0.22 71.22 3.90
N LEU A 585 1.08 70.27 3.54
CA LEU A 585 0.67 69.09 2.77
C LEU A 585 -0.27 68.19 3.57
N ALA A 586 -0.14 68.13 4.90
CA ALA A 586 -1.00 67.32 5.76
C ALA A 586 -2.45 67.82 5.67
N GLN A 587 -2.64 69.15 5.69
CA GLN A 587 -3.94 69.80 5.50
C GLN A 587 -4.51 69.56 4.09
N SER A 588 -3.64 69.33 3.10
CA SER A 588 -4.01 69.04 1.72
C SER A 588 -4.46 67.59 1.48
N LEU A 589 -4.02 66.61 2.28
CA LEU A 589 -4.30 65.18 2.04
C LEU A 589 -5.80 64.84 1.94
N PRO A 590 -6.71 65.38 2.77
CA PRO A 590 -8.14 65.10 2.66
C PRO A 590 -8.74 65.54 1.32
N ALA A 591 -8.30 66.67 0.76
CA ALA A 591 -8.72 67.12 -0.58
C ALA A 591 -8.21 66.17 -1.68
N MET A 592 -7.09 65.49 -1.42
CA MET A 592 -6.59 64.40 -2.26
C MET A 592 -7.32 63.07 -2.06
N GLY A 593 -8.24 62.98 -1.08
CA GLY A 593 -8.90 61.74 -0.70
C GLY A 593 -7.97 60.79 0.06
N LEU A 594 -6.84 61.28 0.59
CA LEU A 594 -5.85 60.53 1.35
C LEU A 594 -5.87 60.98 2.82
N SER A 595 -5.39 60.10 3.69
CA SER A 595 -4.97 60.43 5.05
C SER A 595 -3.47 60.21 5.17
N GLU A 596 -2.86 60.71 6.24
CA GLU A 596 -1.42 60.49 6.50
C GLU A 596 -1.06 58.99 6.47
N LYS A 597 -1.93 58.16 7.04
CA LYS A 597 -1.89 56.70 6.91
C LYS A 597 -3.05 56.25 6.02
N PRO A 598 -2.86 56.18 4.70
CA PRO A 598 -3.96 55.90 3.80
C PRO A 598 -4.35 54.42 3.94
N ASN A 599 -5.65 54.17 4.02
CA ASN A 599 -6.19 52.82 4.01
C ASN A 599 -6.35 52.32 2.55
N PRO A 600 -6.64 51.02 2.34
CA PRO A 600 -6.75 50.46 0.99
C PRO A 600 -7.86 51.08 0.15
N GLU A 601 -8.95 51.52 0.76
CA GLU A 601 -10.06 52.17 0.04
C GLU A 601 -9.60 53.51 -0.55
N GLN A 602 -8.91 54.33 0.24
CA GLN A 602 -8.37 55.60 -0.22
C GLN A 602 -7.36 55.42 -1.36
N LEU A 603 -6.45 54.45 -1.25
CA LEU A 603 -5.51 54.15 -2.33
C LEU A 603 -6.19 53.55 -3.56
N GLY A 604 -7.19 52.69 -3.38
CA GLY A 604 -7.96 52.12 -4.48
C GLY A 604 -8.70 53.19 -5.27
N ILE A 605 -9.32 54.16 -4.58
CA ILE A 605 -9.95 55.33 -5.20
C ILE A 605 -8.91 56.22 -5.87
N PHE A 606 -7.78 56.49 -5.20
CA PHE A 606 -6.68 57.28 -5.74
C PHE A 606 -6.16 56.72 -7.08
N LEU A 607 -5.99 55.40 -7.18
CA LEU A 607 -5.53 54.75 -8.41
C LEU A 607 -6.57 54.70 -9.54
N ASN A 608 -7.85 54.96 -9.25
CA ASN A 608 -8.95 54.92 -10.21
C ASN A 608 -9.50 56.31 -10.60
N ARG A 609 -8.99 57.39 -9.98
CA ARG A 609 -9.38 58.78 -10.32
C ARG A 609 -8.35 59.44 -11.22
N GLU A 610 -8.74 60.59 -11.77
CA GLU A 610 -7.76 61.52 -12.33
C GLU A 610 -7.00 62.22 -11.20
N LEU A 611 -5.68 62.32 -11.35
CA LEU A 611 -4.78 62.90 -10.34
C LEU A 611 -4.66 64.42 -10.48
N VAL A 612 -5.82 65.06 -10.67
CA VAL A 612 -6.00 66.51 -10.67
C VAL A 612 -6.82 66.86 -9.44
N PHE A 613 -6.23 67.66 -8.55
CA PHE A 613 -6.82 68.03 -7.27
C PHE A 613 -7.02 69.54 -7.27
N LYS A 614 -8.25 70.00 -7.46
CA LYS A 614 -8.57 71.44 -7.46
C LYS A 614 -8.79 71.95 -6.04
N ASP A 615 -8.53 73.24 -5.83
CA ASP A 615 -8.82 73.95 -4.58
C ASP A 615 -8.19 73.36 -3.31
N VAL A 616 -7.00 72.75 -3.43
CA VAL A 616 -6.31 72.08 -2.33
C VAL A 616 -5.77 73.12 -1.35
N PRO A 617 -6.22 73.12 -0.08
CA PRO A 617 -5.75 74.08 0.91
C PRO A 617 -4.34 73.70 1.38
N LEU A 618 -3.39 74.64 1.26
CA LEU A 618 -2.03 74.49 1.80
C LEU A 618 -1.92 75.23 3.15
N VAL A 619 -1.79 76.56 3.14
CA VAL A 619 -1.71 77.42 4.35
C VAL A 619 -2.22 78.83 4.04
N ALA A 620 -2.72 79.55 5.05
CA ALA A 620 -3.12 80.96 4.97
C ALA A 620 -4.19 81.29 3.89
N GLY A 621 -5.10 80.33 3.62
CA GLY A 621 -6.16 80.50 2.63
C GLY A 621 -5.71 80.27 1.17
N LEU A 622 -4.42 79.96 0.94
CA LEU A 622 -3.93 79.60 -0.39
C LEU A 622 -4.50 78.25 -0.82
N LYS A 623 -5.28 78.28 -1.90
CA LYS A 623 -5.80 77.10 -2.59
C LYS A 623 -5.00 76.89 -3.87
N LEU A 624 -4.43 75.71 -4.04
CA LEU A 624 -3.73 75.34 -5.27
C LEU A 624 -4.46 74.20 -5.98
N THR A 625 -4.40 74.19 -7.32
CA THR A 625 -4.64 72.94 -8.04
C THR A 625 -3.34 72.15 -8.04
N ILE A 626 -3.36 70.94 -7.50
CA ILE A 626 -2.22 70.02 -7.53
C ILE A 626 -2.46 69.02 -8.65
N LEU A 627 -1.49 68.91 -9.56
CA LEU A 627 -1.47 67.92 -10.63
C LEU A 627 -0.35 66.93 -10.34
N LEU A 628 -0.69 65.63 -10.33
CA LEU A 628 0.27 64.54 -10.33
C LEU A 628 0.23 63.81 -11.67
N ASP A 629 1.36 63.24 -12.05
CA ASP A 629 1.49 62.44 -13.26
C ASP A 629 0.68 61.14 -13.14
N ASP A 630 0.14 60.65 -14.25
CA ASP A 630 -0.58 59.36 -14.25
C ASP A 630 0.36 58.23 -13.80
N VAL A 631 -0.16 57.34 -12.97
CA VAL A 631 0.56 56.10 -12.64
C VAL A 631 0.59 55.23 -13.90
N ILE A 632 1.79 54.99 -14.42
CA ILE A 632 2.04 54.09 -15.55
C ILE A 632 2.50 52.74 -15.01
N ASP A 633 2.05 51.64 -15.61
CA ASP A 633 2.49 50.30 -15.24
C ASP A 633 3.70 49.84 -16.08
N LYS A 634 4.29 48.67 -15.76
CA LYS A 634 5.41 48.10 -16.53
C LYS A 634 5.12 47.87 -18.02
N GLN A 635 3.86 47.81 -18.41
CA GLN A 635 3.41 47.59 -19.79
C GLN A 635 3.12 48.92 -20.51
N GLY A 636 3.34 50.06 -19.84
CA GLY A 636 3.13 51.40 -20.38
C GLY A 636 1.67 51.85 -20.37
N TYR A 637 0.76 51.13 -19.71
CA TYR A 637 -0.64 51.55 -19.58
C TYR A 637 -0.81 52.49 -18.39
N LYS A 638 -1.73 53.46 -18.51
CA LYS A 638 -2.22 54.21 -17.37
C LYS A 638 -3.00 53.27 -16.48
N VAL A 639 -2.56 53.07 -15.24
CA VAL A 639 -3.14 52.12 -14.28
C VAL A 639 -4.64 52.33 -14.13
N ARG A 640 -5.11 53.59 -14.02
CA ARG A 640 -6.55 53.93 -13.93
C ARG A 640 -7.43 53.46 -15.11
N ASN A 641 -6.80 53.15 -16.25
CA ASN A 641 -7.45 52.66 -17.46
C ASN A 641 -7.13 51.18 -17.73
N HIS A 642 -6.35 50.53 -16.87
CA HIS A 642 -5.85 49.17 -17.06
C HIS A 642 -5.79 48.42 -15.72
N HIS A 643 -6.85 47.66 -15.45
CA HIS A 643 -7.01 46.76 -14.30
C HIS A 643 -7.03 47.38 -12.89
N ALA A 644 -6.82 48.69 -12.71
CA ALA A 644 -6.98 49.35 -11.40
C ALA A 644 -8.38 49.20 -10.80
N ASP A 645 -9.39 49.05 -11.66
CA ASP A 645 -10.79 48.89 -11.29
C ASP A 645 -11.04 47.58 -10.51
N ALA A 646 -10.16 46.59 -10.67
CA ALA A 646 -10.16 45.37 -9.86
C ALA A 646 -9.92 45.64 -8.36
N LEU A 647 -9.28 46.75 -7.98
CA LEU A 647 -9.18 47.16 -6.58
C LEU A 647 -10.55 47.58 -6.02
N LEU A 648 -11.40 48.21 -6.83
CA LEU A 648 -12.78 48.54 -6.44
C LEU A 648 -13.63 47.28 -6.27
N ALA A 649 -13.42 46.27 -7.14
CA ALA A 649 -14.00 44.95 -6.94
C ALA A 649 -13.52 44.29 -5.65
N ALA A 650 -12.21 44.32 -5.36
CA ALA A 650 -11.65 43.74 -4.14
C ALA A 650 -12.17 44.43 -2.87
N LEU A 651 -12.43 45.73 -2.93
CA LEU A 651 -13.06 46.51 -1.86
C LEU A 651 -14.53 46.13 -1.66
N ALA A 652 -15.29 46.03 -2.75
CA ALA A 652 -16.71 45.67 -2.72
C ALA A 652 -16.97 44.20 -2.32
N SER A 653 -16.02 43.31 -2.63
CA SER A 653 -16.10 41.89 -2.29
C SER A 653 -15.74 41.62 -0.82
N GLY A 654 -15.08 42.58 -0.15
CA GLY A 654 -14.61 42.45 1.23
C GLY A 654 -13.29 41.70 1.40
N VAL A 655 -12.67 41.22 0.31
CA VAL A 655 -11.29 40.67 0.34
C VAL A 655 -10.34 41.72 0.89
N VAL A 656 -10.52 42.96 0.46
CA VAL A 656 -9.87 44.14 1.00
C VAL A 656 -10.96 45.06 1.56
N ALA A 657 -10.72 45.72 2.68
CA ALA A 657 -11.69 46.66 3.23
C ALA A 657 -10.99 47.81 3.95
N LYS A 658 -11.74 48.90 4.19
CA LYS A 658 -11.28 50.07 4.96
C LYS A 658 -10.78 49.67 6.36
N VAL A 659 -11.49 48.76 7.02
CA VAL A 659 -11.15 48.23 8.34
C VAL A 659 -11.38 46.72 8.34
N GLY A 660 -10.37 45.94 8.72
CA GLY A 660 -10.53 44.50 8.97
C GLY A 660 -10.82 43.66 7.72
N GLY A 661 -10.37 44.08 6.53
CA GLY A 661 -10.55 43.30 5.30
C GLY A 661 -10.00 41.87 5.42
N ALA A 662 -10.59 40.94 4.68
CA ALA A 662 -10.32 39.52 4.89
C ALA A 662 -8.86 39.12 4.60
N LEU A 663 -8.13 39.87 3.75
CA LEU A 663 -6.70 39.68 3.50
C LEU A 663 -5.79 40.21 4.62
N LYS A 664 -6.29 41.08 5.50
CA LYS A 664 -5.48 41.77 6.52
C LYS A 664 -4.77 40.79 7.47
N PRO A 665 -5.42 39.79 8.09
CA PRO A 665 -4.74 38.88 9.00
C PRO A 665 -3.57 38.13 8.34
N LEU A 666 -3.74 37.72 7.07
CA LEU A 666 -2.68 37.09 6.30
C LEU A 666 -1.50 38.04 6.07
N ALA A 667 -1.76 39.26 5.63
CA ALA A 667 -0.73 40.26 5.39
C ALA A 667 0.02 40.64 6.69
N GLU A 668 -0.67 40.69 7.83
CA GLU A 668 -0.05 40.93 9.15
C GLU A 668 0.92 39.83 9.55
N VAL A 669 0.62 38.56 9.25
CA VAL A 669 1.55 37.45 9.49
C VAL A 669 2.82 37.60 8.64
N PHE A 670 2.66 37.85 7.34
CA PHE A 670 3.83 38.07 6.48
C PHE A 670 4.65 39.27 6.92
N ASP A 671 4.02 40.37 7.33
CA ASP A 671 4.70 41.54 7.85
C ASP A 671 5.41 41.28 9.20
N LYS A 672 4.76 40.58 10.14
CA LYS A 672 5.35 40.15 11.43
C LYS A 672 6.66 39.39 11.22
N HIS A 673 6.72 38.55 10.19
CA HIS A 673 7.91 37.77 9.82
C HIS A 673 8.86 38.48 8.84
N LYS A 674 8.63 39.78 8.55
CA LYS A 674 9.39 40.58 7.57
C LYS A 674 9.40 39.97 6.15
N LYS A 675 8.35 39.24 5.80
CA LYS A 675 8.12 38.56 4.52
C LYS A 675 7.02 39.21 3.67
N LEU A 676 6.55 40.42 3.99
CA LEU A 676 5.52 41.09 3.18
C LEU A 676 5.83 41.15 1.66
N PRO A 677 7.09 41.38 1.22
CA PRO A 677 7.45 41.26 -0.20
C PRO A 677 7.22 39.85 -0.79
N ARG A 678 7.38 38.78 -0.01
CA ARG A 678 7.12 37.40 -0.45
C ARG A 678 5.64 37.12 -0.69
N LEU A 679 4.74 37.75 0.07
CA LEU A 679 3.30 37.69 -0.22
C LEU A 679 2.99 38.32 -1.59
N LEU A 680 3.66 39.43 -1.92
CA LEU A 680 3.53 40.05 -3.23
C LEU A 680 4.11 39.19 -4.35
N GLU A 681 5.28 38.59 -4.13
CA GLU A 681 5.86 37.62 -5.07
C GLU A 681 4.95 36.41 -5.28
N LEU A 682 4.23 35.95 -4.25
CA LEU A 682 3.23 34.89 -4.38
C LEU A 682 2.14 35.30 -5.38
N PHE A 683 1.60 36.51 -5.27
CA PHE A 683 0.61 37.02 -6.24
C PHE A 683 1.20 37.14 -7.65
N VAL A 684 2.47 37.51 -7.79
CA VAL A 684 3.16 37.59 -9.09
C VAL A 684 3.35 36.21 -9.72
N VAL A 685 3.71 35.19 -8.92
CA VAL A 685 3.79 33.80 -9.40
C VAL A 685 2.40 33.30 -9.79
N LEU A 686 1.37 33.54 -8.97
CA LEU A 686 0.00 33.20 -9.34
C LEU A 686 -0.40 33.86 -10.66
N HIS A 687 -0.18 35.18 -10.81
CA HIS A 687 -0.43 35.90 -12.05
C HIS A 687 0.22 35.22 -13.26
N ARG A 688 1.51 34.85 -13.16
CA ARG A 688 2.26 34.20 -14.26
C ARG A 688 1.58 32.93 -14.78
N HIS A 689 0.91 32.20 -13.90
CA HIS A 689 0.31 30.89 -14.19
C HIS A 689 -1.23 30.93 -14.34
N TRP A 690 -1.89 32.06 -14.03
CA TRP A 690 -3.34 32.20 -14.01
C TRP A 690 -3.98 32.47 -15.39
N ALA A 691 -3.23 32.43 -16.48
CA ALA A 691 -3.81 32.53 -17.81
C ALA A 691 -4.64 31.29 -18.15
N SER A 692 -5.54 31.43 -19.11
CA SER A 692 -6.13 30.34 -19.88
C SER A 692 -5.19 29.88 -21.00
N ASP A 693 -5.42 28.67 -21.50
CA ASP A 693 -4.73 28.13 -22.67
C ASP A 693 -5.07 28.89 -23.97
N ALA A 694 -6.30 29.40 -24.08
CA ALA A 694 -6.78 30.11 -25.25
C ALA A 694 -6.46 31.62 -25.16
N ASN A 695 -5.45 32.05 -25.92
CA ASN A 695 -5.06 33.47 -26.13
C ASN A 695 -4.84 34.28 -24.85
N ALA A 696 -3.58 34.41 -24.41
CA ALA A 696 -3.20 35.40 -23.42
C ALA A 696 -3.42 36.84 -23.95
N GLU A 697 -3.95 37.73 -23.11
CA GLU A 697 -3.97 39.17 -23.33
C GLU A 697 -2.60 39.66 -23.82
N LYS A 698 -2.55 40.62 -24.75
CA LYS A 698 -1.28 41.18 -25.26
C LYS A 698 -0.99 42.53 -24.59
N THR A 699 0.27 42.75 -24.22
CA THR A 699 0.79 44.04 -23.78
C THR A 699 0.74 45.06 -24.93
N LYS A 700 0.99 46.35 -24.65
CA LYS A 700 1.12 47.38 -25.71
C LYS A 700 2.16 47.02 -26.78
N ALA A 701 3.20 46.29 -26.38
CA ALA A 701 4.26 45.81 -27.25
C ALA A 701 3.88 44.53 -28.02
N GLY A 702 2.64 44.05 -27.91
CA GLY A 702 2.15 42.84 -28.57
C GLY A 702 2.60 41.52 -27.93
N GLN A 703 3.35 41.58 -26.82
CA GLN A 703 3.83 40.40 -26.09
C GLN A 703 2.70 39.79 -25.24
N PRO A 704 2.68 38.46 -24.99
CA PRO A 704 1.76 37.88 -24.02
C PRO A 704 1.93 38.57 -22.65
N ALA A 705 0.83 39.04 -22.08
CA ALA A 705 0.81 39.65 -20.76
C ALA A 705 1.11 38.62 -19.65
N TYR A 706 0.85 37.35 -19.95
CA TYR A 706 1.16 36.21 -19.09
C TYR A 706 2.40 35.47 -19.62
N PRO A 707 3.52 35.43 -18.88
CA PRO A 707 4.76 34.81 -19.34
C PRO A 707 4.71 33.27 -19.40
N SER A 708 3.77 32.61 -18.73
CA SER A 708 3.63 31.14 -18.73
C SER A 708 2.17 30.70 -18.98
N PRO A 709 1.62 30.93 -20.19
CA PRO A 709 0.22 30.58 -20.50
C PRO A 709 -0.05 29.07 -20.41
N ARG A 710 1.01 28.24 -20.49
CA ARG A 710 0.96 26.78 -20.41
C ARG A 710 0.59 26.22 -19.04
N SER A 711 0.31 27.04 -18.03
CA SER A 711 -0.16 26.52 -16.74
C SER A 711 -1.68 26.36 -16.67
N ASN A 712 -2.42 27.13 -17.46
CA ASN A 712 -3.89 27.07 -17.58
C ASN A 712 -4.63 27.01 -16.22
N ILE A 713 -4.09 27.68 -15.18
CA ILE A 713 -4.67 27.61 -13.83
C ILE A 713 -6.06 28.25 -13.79
N ARG A 714 -6.36 29.16 -14.73
CA ARG A 714 -7.72 29.70 -14.89
C ARG A 714 -8.77 28.60 -15.07
N SER A 715 -8.44 27.52 -15.77
CA SER A 715 -9.37 26.40 -15.94
C SER A 715 -9.77 25.73 -14.62
N MET A 716 -8.99 25.92 -13.56
CA MET A 716 -9.28 25.43 -12.22
C MET A 716 -10.20 26.39 -11.42
N GLU A 717 -10.51 27.60 -11.92
CA GLU A 717 -11.36 28.57 -11.20
C GLU A 717 -12.72 27.98 -10.85
N ASN A 718 -13.36 27.22 -11.74
CA ASN A 718 -14.64 26.57 -11.45
C ASN A 718 -14.52 25.52 -10.33
N ILE A 719 -13.43 24.74 -10.34
CA ILE A 719 -13.15 23.77 -9.28
C ILE A 719 -12.95 24.50 -7.96
N LEU A 720 -12.14 25.57 -7.93
CA LEU A 720 -11.88 26.36 -6.72
C LEU A 720 -13.14 27.05 -6.21
N LEU A 721 -13.98 27.59 -7.09
CA LEU A 721 -15.29 28.16 -6.77
C LEU A 721 -16.18 27.11 -6.12
N GLN A 722 -16.37 25.97 -6.77
CA GLN A 722 -17.23 24.92 -6.24
C GLN A 722 -16.66 24.25 -4.98
N ALA A 723 -15.34 24.12 -4.86
CA ALA A 723 -14.67 23.64 -3.65
C ALA A 723 -14.92 24.59 -2.46
N THR A 724 -14.84 25.89 -2.71
CA THR A 724 -15.10 26.91 -1.69
C THR A 724 -16.58 26.96 -1.31
N GLU A 725 -17.50 26.89 -2.28
CA GLU A 725 -18.93 27.00 -2.05
C GLU A 725 -19.56 25.72 -1.51
N LYS A 726 -19.32 24.59 -2.18
CA LYS A 726 -20.02 23.33 -1.95
C LYS A 726 -19.29 22.43 -0.96
N ALA A 727 -17.96 22.28 -1.13
CA ALA A 727 -17.15 21.40 -0.28
C ALA A 727 -16.71 22.05 1.04
N GLY A 728 -16.86 23.37 1.19
CA GLY A 728 -16.47 24.10 2.39
C GLY A 728 -14.96 24.16 2.62
N LEU A 729 -14.17 24.32 1.54
CA LEU A 729 -12.71 24.27 1.59
C LEU A 729 -12.09 25.15 2.68
N LEU A 730 -12.54 26.41 2.78
CA LEU A 730 -11.94 27.36 3.72
C LEU A 730 -12.35 27.07 5.17
N GLU A 731 -13.61 26.69 5.40
CA GLU A 731 -14.10 26.27 6.72
C GLU A 731 -13.35 25.04 7.24
N ARG A 732 -13.00 24.12 6.34
CA ARG A 732 -12.21 22.92 6.66
C ARG A 732 -10.77 23.26 6.96
N LEU A 733 -10.14 24.14 6.18
CA LEU A 733 -8.79 24.61 6.49
C LEU A 733 -8.73 25.34 7.85
N GLU A 734 -9.75 26.14 8.17
CA GLU A 734 -9.88 26.79 9.48
C GLU A 734 -10.00 25.75 10.61
N SER A 735 -10.90 24.76 10.47
CA SER A 735 -11.11 23.70 11.47
C SER A 735 -9.84 22.89 11.72
N MET A 736 -9.17 22.44 10.66
CA MET A 736 -7.88 21.72 10.78
C MET A 736 -6.79 22.62 11.37
N GLY A 737 -6.79 23.92 11.04
CA GLY A 737 -5.91 24.89 11.67
C GLY A 737 -6.09 24.96 13.18
N LYS A 738 -7.34 24.96 13.67
CA LYS A 738 -7.66 24.92 15.12
C LYS A 738 -7.11 23.65 15.77
N VAL A 739 -7.35 22.49 15.16
CA VAL A 739 -6.81 21.20 15.61
C VAL A 739 -5.28 21.26 15.70
N LEU A 740 -4.60 21.64 14.62
CA LEU A 740 -3.13 21.66 14.58
C LEU A 740 -2.53 22.64 15.60
N SER A 741 -3.12 23.84 15.74
CA SER A 741 -2.63 24.89 16.65
C SER A 741 -2.77 24.56 18.14
N THR A 742 -3.68 23.65 18.49
CA THR A 742 -3.94 23.23 19.88
C THR A 742 -3.34 21.88 20.23
N LEU A 743 -3.01 21.07 19.21
CA LEU A 743 -2.50 19.73 19.40
C LEU A 743 -1.05 19.73 19.90
N ARG A 744 -0.87 19.23 21.13
CA ARG A 744 0.44 18.91 21.70
C ARG A 744 0.89 17.50 21.29
N LEU A 745 2.18 17.30 21.08
CA LEU A 745 2.74 16.02 20.61
C LEU A 745 2.98 14.97 21.72
N SER A 746 3.11 15.40 22.96
CA SER A 746 3.08 14.56 24.16
C SER A 746 2.07 15.14 25.17
N ASP A 747 1.79 14.40 26.25
CA ASP A 747 0.90 14.88 27.31
C ASP A 747 1.65 15.76 28.34
N GLU A 748 2.94 16.01 28.10
CA GLU A 748 3.77 16.85 28.95
C GLU A 748 3.35 18.33 28.83
N PRO A 749 3.37 19.10 29.93
CA PRO A 749 2.99 20.52 29.92
C PRO A 749 3.76 21.39 28.92
N ASN A 750 5.01 21.01 28.60
CA ASN A 750 5.92 21.72 27.69
C ASN A 750 6.12 20.99 26.35
N ALA A 751 5.22 20.08 26.01
CA ALA A 751 5.26 19.37 24.74
C ALA A 751 5.26 20.34 23.55
N GLU A 752 6.12 20.07 22.56
CA GLU A 752 6.14 20.80 21.29
C GLU A 752 4.76 20.75 20.61
N LEU A 753 4.31 21.87 20.07
CA LEU A 753 3.08 21.96 19.29
C LEU A 753 3.23 21.22 17.96
N ALA A 754 2.14 20.60 17.49
CA ALA A 754 2.12 19.93 16.20
C ALA A 754 2.47 20.87 15.04
N THR A 755 2.10 22.15 15.13
CA THR A 755 2.46 23.20 14.15
C THR A 755 3.96 23.40 14.00
N THR A 756 4.71 23.44 15.11
CA THR A 756 6.17 23.62 15.09
C THR A 756 6.87 22.44 14.43
N SER A 757 6.49 21.22 14.82
CA SER A 757 7.05 20.01 14.19
C SER A 757 6.65 19.88 12.72
N LEU A 758 5.40 20.22 12.37
CA LEU A 758 4.95 20.24 10.98
C LEU A 758 5.74 21.25 10.16
N GLN A 759 5.96 22.46 10.65
CA GLN A 759 6.75 23.48 9.96
C GLN A 759 8.19 23.00 9.72
N ASN A 760 8.85 22.47 10.74
CA ASN A 760 10.22 21.96 10.61
C ASN A 760 10.32 20.83 9.57
N TYR A 761 9.33 19.96 9.55
CA TYR A 761 9.24 18.89 8.56
C TYR A 761 8.95 19.42 7.16
N LEU A 762 8.02 20.36 7.01
CA LEU A 762 7.71 21.03 5.75
C LEU A 762 8.94 21.76 5.19
N ALA A 763 9.71 22.45 6.02
CA ALA A 763 10.97 23.08 5.62
C ALA A 763 11.98 22.05 5.12
N TYR A 764 12.10 20.88 5.75
CA TYR A 764 12.93 19.78 5.24
C TYR A 764 12.45 19.27 3.89
N VAL A 765 11.14 19.02 3.77
CA VAL A 765 10.51 18.47 2.56
C VAL A 765 10.64 19.41 1.37
N MET A 766 10.60 20.73 1.61
CA MET A 766 10.80 21.77 0.60
C MET A 766 12.27 22.10 0.33
N GLY A 767 13.22 21.56 1.10
CA GLY A 767 14.64 21.89 0.98
C GLY A 767 15.01 23.26 1.55
N LYS A 768 16.31 23.57 1.52
CA LYS A 768 16.85 24.84 2.00
C LYS A 768 16.60 25.96 0.99
N PRO A 769 16.51 27.22 1.41
CA PRO A 769 16.46 28.35 0.48
C PRO A 769 17.58 28.27 -0.58
N GLY A 770 17.19 28.26 -1.85
CA GLY A 770 18.11 28.14 -2.99
C GLY A 770 18.24 26.72 -3.55
N ASP A 771 17.71 25.69 -2.88
CA ASP A 771 17.60 24.35 -3.45
C ASP A 771 16.62 24.35 -4.62
N THR A 772 16.98 23.67 -5.70
CA THR A 772 16.09 23.50 -6.85
C THR A 772 15.04 22.43 -6.56
N TYR A 773 13.88 22.53 -7.21
CA TYR A 773 12.76 21.60 -7.07
C TYR A 773 13.19 20.13 -7.13
N GLU A 774 14.03 19.77 -8.11
CA GLU A 774 14.48 18.41 -8.38
C GLU A 774 15.34 17.82 -7.24
N LYS A 775 15.95 18.70 -6.42
CA LYS A 775 16.76 18.30 -5.25
C LYS A 775 15.95 18.12 -3.98
N THR A 776 14.71 18.61 -3.95
CA THR A 776 13.84 18.53 -2.77
C THR A 776 13.18 17.16 -2.66
N PRO A 777 12.93 16.63 -1.44
CA PRO A 777 12.15 15.41 -1.25
C PRO A 777 10.78 15.44 -1.92
N ILE A 778 10.06 16.57 -1.83
CA ILE A 778 8.73 16.69 -2.50
C ILE A 778 8.86 16.69 -4.02
N GLY A 779 9.88 17.33 -4.58
CA GLY A 779 10.09 17.35 -6.02
C GLY A 779 10.43 15.98 -6.58
N GLN A 780 11.23 15.18 -5.86
CA GLN A 780 11.48 13.78 -6.21
C GLN A 780 10.19 12.94 -6.19
N LEU A 781 9.33 13.15 -5.18
CA LEU A 781 8.06 12.44 -5.07
C LEU A 781 7.11 12.80 -6.21
N LEU A 782 6.88 14.09 -6.43
CA LEU A 782 5.98 14.58 -7.48
C LEU A 782 6.48 14.20 -8.88
N GLU A 783 7.79 14.27 -9.13
CA GLU A 783 8.39 13.78 -10.38
C GLU A 783 8.16 12.28 -10.56
N SER A 784 8.27 11.48 -9.49
CA SER A 784 7.99 10.05 -9.57
C SER A 784 6.53 9.75 -9.93
N PHE A 785 5.57 10.49 -9.35
CA PHE A 785 4.16 10.34 -9.71
C PHE A 785 3.85 10.82 -11.13
N ARG A 786 4.52 11.89 -11.59
CA ARG A 786 4.44 12.34 -12.98
C ARG A 786 4.95 11.26 -13.94
N LEU A 787 6.09 10.64 -13.62
CA LEU A 787 6.64 9.53 -14.41
C LEU A 787 5.72 8.31 -14.39
N MET A 788 5.07 8.00 -13.26
CA MET A 788 4.08 6.92 -13.19
C MET A 788 2.86 7.22 -14.06
N THR A 789 2.32 8.44 -14.00
CA THR A 789 1.18 8.87 -14.83
C THR A 789 1.54 8.77 -16.31
N LYS A 790 2.68 9.34 -16.71
CA LYS A 790 3.20 9.25 -18.08
C LYS A 790 3.44 7.80 -18.53
N ALA A 791 3.85 6.94 -17.62
CA ALA A 791 4.07 5.52 -17.93
C ALA A 791 2.76 4.75 -18.15
N LEU A 792 1.61 5.26 -17.70
CA LEU A 792 0.28 4.69 -17.94
C LEU A 792 -0.44 5.34 -19.13
N GLU A 793 0.03 6.48 -19.62
CA GLU A 793 -0.56 7.16 -20.78
C GLU A 793 -0.28 6.40 -22.09
N GLY A 794 -1.27 6.42 -22.99
CA GLY A 794 -1.16 5.94 -24.37
C GLY A 794 -2.18 4.84 -24.74
N PRO A 795 -2.57 4.70 -26.03
CA PRO A 795 -3.58 3.74 -26.45
C PRO A 795 -3.25 2.29 -26.11
N SER A 796 -1.97 1.89 -26.20
CA SER A 796 -1.51 0.54 -25.87
C SER A 796 -1.54 0.23 -24.37
N LYS A 797 -1.73 1.23 -23.51
CA LYS A 797 -1.68 1.12 -22.05
C LYS A 797 -3.02 1.36 -21.36
N LEU A 798 -4.07 1.62 -22.12
CA LEU A 798 -5.41 1.92 -21.60
C LEU A 798 -5.90 0.86 -20.60
N ARG A 799 -5.68 -0.43 -20.87
CA ARG A 799 -6.03 -1.51 -19.93
C ARG A 799 -5.31 -1.40 -18.60
N ALA A 800 -3.99 -1.17 -18.61
CA ALA A 800 -3.20 -1.03 -17.40
C ALA A 800 -3.56 0.26 -16.64
N GLN A 801 -3.84 1.35 -17.35
CA GLN A 801 -4.32 2.60 -16.74
C GLN A 801 -5.66 2.39 -16.02
N LEU A 802 -6.63 1.74 -16.68
CA LEU A 802 -7.93 1.42 -16.06
C LEU A 802 -7.76 0.49 -14.85
N ALA A 803 -6.92 -0.55 -14.96
CA ALA A 803 -6.63 -1.47 -13.86
C ALA A 803 -5.96 -0.76 -12.66
N TRP A 804 -5.00 0.14 -12.92
CA TRP A 804 -4.35 0.95 -11.91
C TRP A 804 -5.32 1.91 -11.23
N ASN A 805 -6.16 2.60 -12.01
CA ASN A 805 -7.16 3.53 -11.48
C ASN A 805 -8.19 2.78 -10.62
N GLU A 806 -8.67 1.61 -11.06
CA GLU A 806 -9.63 0.82 -10.28
C GLU A 806 -8.99 0.23 -9.02
N ALA A 807 -7.73 -0.21 -9.09
CA ALA A 807 -6.99 -0.68 -7.93
C ALA A 807 -6.79 0.44 -6.90
N THR A 808 -6.24 1.58 -7.33
CA THR A 808 -5.99 2.73 -6.44
C THR A 808 -7.28 3.28 -5.87
N LYS A 809 -8.37 3.33 -6.65
CA LYS A 809 -9.71 3.66 -6.17
C LYS A 809 -10.21 2.68 -5.13
N SER A 810 -10.13 1.37 -5.36
CA SER A 810 -10.57 0.35 -4.39
C SER A 810 -9.79 0.42 -3.07
N MET A 811 -8.48 0.68 -3.13
CA MET A 811 -7.65 0.90 -1.94
C MET A 811 -8.02 2.21 -1.22
N GLY A 812 -8.24 3.29 -1.98
CA GLY A 812 -8.75 4.55 -1.46
C GLY A 812 -10.13 4.37 -0.82
N ASP A 813 -11.00 3.56 -1.43
CA ASP A 813 -12.33 3.31 -0.92
C ASP A 813 -12.29 2.51 0.39
N LEU A 814 -11.37 1.54 0.49
CA LEU A 814 -11.21 0.76 1.72
C LEU A 814 -10.65 1.58 2.88
N LEU A 815 -9.66 2.43 2.60
CA LEU A 815 -8.87 3.12 3.63
C LEU A 815 -9.37 4.52 3.95
N LEU A 816 -9.91 5.23 2.96
CA LEU A 816 -10.17 6.67 3.00
C LEU A 816 -11.63 7.03 2.66
N GLN A 817 -12.47 6.08 2.23
CA GLN A 817 -13.88 6.39 1.96
C GLN A 817 -14.60 6.83 3.21
N VAL A 818 -15.38 7.89 3.03
CA VAL A 818 -16.25 8.45 4.04
C VAL A 818 -17.69 8.48 3.54
N GLU A 819 -18.62 8.42 4.48
CA GLU A 819 -20.04 8.60 4.25
C GLU A 819 -20.51 9.86 4.99
N GLY A 820 -21.48 10.56 4.41
CA GLY A 820 -21.94 11.87 4.92
C GLY A 820 -21.20 13.05 4.31
N LYS A 821 -21.56 14.27 4.76
CA LYS A 821 -20.96 15.52 4.32
C LYS A 821 -20.57 16.39 5.50
N GLY A 822 -19.55 17.22 5.28
CA GLY A 822 -19.12 18.21 6.26
C GLY A 822 -18.76 17.57 7.62
N SER A 823 -19.22 18.17 8.72
CA SER A 823 -18.92 17.70 10.08
C SER A 823 -19.57 16.37 10.45
N ASN A 824 -20.55 15.91 9.67
CA ASN A 824 -21.25 14.64 9.89
C ASN A 824 -20.58 13.49 9.11
N ALA A 825 -19.47 13.75 8.42
CA ALA A 825 -18.75 12.73 7.69
C ALA A 825 -18.14 11.70 8.66
N THR A 826 -18.24 10.43 8.32
CA THR A 826 -17.66 9.32 9.08
C THR A 826 -16.96 8.35 8.14
N PHE A 827 -15.88 7.71 8.60
CA PHE A 827 -15.25 6.64 7.84
C PHE A 827 -16.22 5.49 7.58
N LYS A 828 -16.36 5.10 6.31
CA LYS A 828 -17.16 3.94 5.94
C LYS A 828 -16.58 2.65 6.52
N ASN A 829 -15.25 2.54 6.50
CA ASN A 829 -14.54 1.52 7.25
C ASN A 829 -14.12 2.07 8.61
N THR A 830 -14.89 1.76 9.66
CA THR A 830 -14.61 2.23 11.03
C THR A 830 -13.28 1.73 11.59
N ARG A 831 -12.69 0.67 11.03
CA ARG A 831 -11.35 0.16 11.39
C ARG A 831 -10.21 0.86 10.68
N ALA A 832 -10.42 1.43 9.50
CA ALA A 832 -9.37 2.10 8.74
C ALA A 832 -8.61 3.18 9.56
N PRO A 833 -9.28 4.11 10.27
CA PRO A 833 -8.57 5.07 11.12
C PRO A 833 -7.81 4.41 12.28
N VAL A 834 -8.32 3.29 12.82
CA VAL A 834 -7.61 2.56 13.90
C VAL A 834 -6.34 1.89 13.35
N VAL A 835 -6.41 1.24 12.19
CA VAL A 835 -5.25 0.64 11.51
C VAL A 835 -4.20 1.72 11.20
N LEU A 836 -4.64 2.87 10.68
CA LEU A 836 -3.77 4.01 10.41
C LEU A 836 -3.13 4.56 11.69
N GLU A 837 -3.91 4.71 12.77
CA GLU A 837 -3.41 5.11 14.09
C GLU A 837 -2.33 4.15 14.60
N SER A 838 -2.58 2.83 14.56
CA SER A 838 -1.63 1.79 14.98
C SER A 838 -0.36 1.83 14.13
N ALA A 839 -0.47 1.98 12.81
CA ALA A 839 0.68 2.08 11.92
C ALA A 839 1.52 3.34 12.18
N LEU A 840 0.89 4.49 12.35
CA LEU A 840 1.57 5.76 12.65
C LEU A 840 2.27 5.71 14.02
N LYS A 841 1.62 5.16 15.06
CA LYS A 841 2.22 4.94 16.39
C LYS A 841 3.42 4.01 16.30
N PHE A 842 3.27 2.90 15.59
CA PHE A 842 4.35 1.94 15.40
C PHE A 842 5.56 2.59 14.74
N LEU A 843 5.36 3.26 13.60
CA LEU A 843 6.43 3.94 12.87
C LEU A 843 7.05 5.06 13.70
N ALA A 844 6.26 5.84 14.45
CA ALA A 844 6.77 6.88 15.35
C ALA A 844 7.69 6.28 16.42
N ASN A 845 7.28 5.20 17.08
CA ASN A 845 8.07 4.57 18.13
C ASN A 845 9.38 3.96 17.59
N ARG A 846 9.33 3.36 16.39
CA ARG A 846 10.52 2.81 15.72
C ARG A 846 11.47 3.90 15.24
N ALA A 847 10.94 4.96 14.63
CA ALA A 847 11.72 6.10 14.21
C ALA A 847 12.40 6.77 15.42
N GLU A 848 11.68 7.00 16.53
CA GLU A 848 12.25 7.59 17.75
C GLU A 848 13.38 6.74 18.33
N LEU A 849 13.14 5.44 18.51
CA LEU A 849 14.15 4.52 19.06
C LEU A 849 15.42 4.54 18.19
N ARG A 850 15.26 4.38 16.87
CA ARG A 850 16.40 4.31 15.94
C ARG A 850 17.06 5.66 15.71
N GLU A 851 16.33 6.77 15.82
CA GLU A 851 16.90 8.11 15.71
C GLU A 851 17.79 8.42 16.94
N LYS A 852 17.35 8.04 18.15
CA LYS A 852 18.18 8.12 19.38
C LYS A 852 19.46 7.28 19.30
N GLU A 853 19.42 6.16 18.58
CA GLU A 853 20.59 5.31 18.31
C GLU A 853 21.46 5.78 17.12
N GLY A 854 21.05 6.82 16.39
CA GLY A 854 21.70 7.23 15.14
C GLY A 854 21.55 6.24 13.97
N GLN A 855 20.61 5.30 14.06
CA GLN A 855 20.41 4.18 13.13
C GLN A 855 19.22 4.37 12.18
N TRP A 856 18.37 5.39 12.34
CA TRP A 856 17.15 5.53 11.53
C TRP A 856 17.43 5.64 10.03
N GLY A 857 18.35 6.53 9.63
CA GLY A 857 18.78 6.67 8.23
C GLY A 857 19.35 5.37 7.63
N PRO A 858 20.32 4.72 8.31
CA PRO A 858 20.85 3.41 7.89
C PRO A 858 19.80 2.30 7.78
N VAL A 859 18.86 2.20 8.73
CA VAL A 859 17.76 1.22 8.72
C VAL A 859 16.85 1.46 7.52
N LEU A 860 16.40 2.71 7.30
CA LEU A 860 15.60 3.08 6.13
C LEU A 860 16.32 2.77 4.82
N GLY A 861 17.63 3.04 4.74
CA GLY A 861 18.42 2.70 3.56
C GLY A 861 18.54 1.19 3.31
N ARG A 862 18.55 0.35 4.36
CA ARG A 862 18.48 -1.12 4.20
C ARG A 862 17.12 -1.56 3.69
N ILE A 863 16.04 -1.08 4.30
CA ILE A 863 14.66 -1.40 3.88
C ILE A 863 14.44 -0.99 2.42
N GLN A 864 14.87 0.22 2.03
CA GLN A 864 14.79 0.70 0.65
C GLN A 864 15.50 -0.27 -0.31
N ARG A 865 16.74 -0.69 -0.01
CA ARG A 865 17.48 -1.64 -0.84
C ARG A 865 16.85 -3.02 -0.88
N ASP A 866 16.20 -3.47 0.19
CA ASP A 866 15.50 -4.75 0.20
C ASP A 866 14.24 -4.72 -0.68
N ILE A 867 13.47 -3.63 -0.63
CA ILE A 867 12.31 -3.41 -1.52
C ILE A 867 12.77 -3.27 -2.98
N GLU A 868 13.79 -2.45 -3.24
CA GLU A 868 14.37 -2.32 -4.59
C GLU A 868 14.89 -3.67 -5.08
N GLY A 869 15.63 -4.41 -4.25
CA GLY A 869 16.17 -5.72 -4.61
C GLY A 869 15.08 -6.75 -4.90
N LEU A 870 13.93 -6.68 -4.23
CA LEU A 870 12.78 -7.52 -4.53
C LEU A 870 12.15 -7.15 -5.88
N LEU A 871 11.91 -5.85 -6.11
CA LEU A 871 11.26 -5.36 -7.34
C LEU A 871 12.16 -5.48 -8.57
N LEU A 872 13.48 -5.36 -8.42
CA LEU A 872 14.46 -5.51 -9.49
C LEU A 872 14.86 -6.99 -9.71
N ASP A 873 14.32 -7.93 -8.93
CA ASP A 873 14.70 -9.34 -9.07
C ASP A 873 14.20 -9.91 -10.42
N PRO A 874 15.03 -10.71 -11.13
CA PRO A 874 14.65 -11.42 -12.35
C PRO A 874 13.41 -12.33 -12.23
N LEU A 875 12.99 -12.67 -11.01
CA LEU A 875 11.73 -13.38 -10.76
C LEU A 875 10.49 -12.52 -11.06
N MET A 876 10.59 -11.19 -10.91
CA MET A 876 9.42 -10.32 -10.97
C MET A 876 8.78 -10.23 -12.36
N PRO A 877 9.52 -10.05 -13.47
CA PRO A 877 8.91 -10.03 -14.80
C PRO A 877 8.14 -11.30 -15.17
N PRO A 878 8.70 -12.54 -15.09
CA PRO A 878 7.95 -13.75 -15.44
C PRO A 878 6.77 -14.01 -14.49
N LEU A 879 6.85 -13.58 -13.23
CA LEU A 879 5.72 -13.66 -12.30
C LEU A 879 4.58 -12.72 -12.72
N LEU A 880 4.89 -11.49 -13.12
CA LEU A 880 3.87 -10.55 -13.61
C LEU A 880 3.32 -10.98 -14.97
N ASP A 881 4.11 -11.59 -15.84
CA ASP A 881 3.63 -12.14 -17.11
C ASP A 881 2.63 -13.29 -16.87
N LEU A 882 2.96 -14.19 -15.94
CA LEU A 882 2.05 -15.28 -15.52
C LEU A 882 0.72 -14.71 -14.99
N LEU A 883 0.79 -13.70 -14.13
CA LEU A 883 -0.41 -13.07 -13.55
C LEU A 883 -1.24 -12.32 -14.61
N ASP A 884 -0.59 -11.58 -15.51
CA ASP A 884 -1.28 -10.87 -16.60
C ASP A 884 -2.04 -11.85 -17.51
N ASP A 885 -1.42 -12.98 -17.87
CA ASP A 885 -2.09 -13.97 -18.70
C ASP A 885 -3.18 -14.74 -17.97
N LEU A 886 -3.00 -15.04 -16.67
CA LEU A 886 -4.09 -15.60 -15.85
C LEU A 886 -5.29 -14.65 -15.79
N THR A 887 -5.07 -13.33 -15.77
CA THR A 887 -6.18 -12.36 -15.78
C THR A 887 -6.86 -12.21 -17.14
N LYS A 888 -6.26 -12.71 -18.23
CA LYS A 888 -6.89 -12.73 -19.56
C LYS A 888 -7.95 -13.84 -19.66
N ASP A 889 -7.83 -14.91 -18.88
CA ASP A 889 -8.83 -15.99 -18.82
C ASP A 889 -9.91 -15.67 -17.76
N ARG A 890 -11.09 -15.24 -18.23
CA ARG A 890 -12.20 -14.85 -17.36
C ARG A 890 -12.77 -16.00 -16.53
N GLU A 891 -12.75 -17.22 -17.04
CA GLU A 891 -13.28 -18.38 -16.32
C GLU A 891 -12.33 -18.83 -15.20
N ILE A 892 -11.03 -18.87 -15.47
CA ILE A 892 -10.02 -19.10 -14.42
C ILE A 892 -10.13 -18.02 -13.35
N LEU A 893 -10.28 -16.76 -13.76
CA LEU A 893 -10.45 -15.65 -12.83
C LEU A 893 -11.70 -15.81 -11.95
N ARG A 894 -12.85 -16.15 -12.54
CA ARG A 894 -14.10 -16.40 -11.83
C ARG A 894 -13.94 -17.51 -10.78
N LEU A 895 -13.33 -18.63 -11.16
CA LEU A 895 -13.10 -19.77 -10.26
C LEU A 895 -12.08 -19.44 -9.17
N PHE A 896 -11.05 -18.66 -9.48
CA PHE A 896 -10.06 -18.21 -8.50
C PHE A 896 -10.68 -17.27 -7.46
N VAL A 897 -11.55 -16.35 -7.89
CA VAL A 897 -12.33 -15.49 -6.98
C VAL A 897 -13.25 -16.32 -6.09
N GLY A 898 -13.92 -17.32 -6.68
CA GLY A 898 -14.74 -18.27 -5.92
C GLY A 898 -13.92 -19.03 -4.87
N LEU A 899 -12.72 -19.48 -5.22
CA LEU A 899 -11.79 -20.11 -4.29
C LEU A 899 -11.38 -19.14 -3.16
N LEU A 900 -11.00 -17.90 -3.47
CA LEU A 900 -10.61 -16.91 -2.47
C LEU A 900 -11.77 -16.61 -1.50
N HIS A 901 -13.00 -16.48 -1.99
CA HIS A 901 -14.17 -16.27 -1.15
C HIS A 901 -14.49 -17.48 -0.25
N HIS A 902 -14.20 -18.70 -0.73
CA HIS A 902 -14.33 -19.94 0.03
C HIS A 902 -13.22 -20.10 1.09
N VAL A 903 -12.00 -19.71 0.75
CA VAL A 903 -10.80 -19.84 1.61
C VAL A 903 -10.71 -18.74 2.67
N VAL A 904 -11.22 -17.54 2.39
CA VAL A 904 -11.27 -16.42 3.34
C VAL A 904 -12.68 -16.39 3.93
N PRO A 905 -13.00 -17.18 4.97
CA PRO A 905 -14.36 -17.35 5.47
C PRO A 905 -14.93 -16.03 5.99
N ASP A 906 -16.26 -15.94 6.06
CA ASP A 906 -16.88 -14.75 6.64
C ASP A 906 -16.68 -14.74 8.17
N PRO A 907 -15.98 -13.77 8.73
CA PRO A 907 -15.77 -13.70 10.17
C PRO A 907 -17.08 -13.55 10.96
N THR A 908 -18.15 -13.04 10.34
CA THR A 908 -19.46 -12.89 10.99
C THR A 908 -20.26 -14.20 11.06
N THR A 909 -20.13 -15.08 10.07
CA THR A 909 -20.88 -16.35 10.01
C THR A 909 -20.03 -17.57 10.37
N GLN A 910 -18.70 -17.47 10.20
CA GLN A 910 -17.73 -18.55 10.39
C GLN A 910 -16.52 -18.06 11.24
N PRO A 911 -16.75 -17.48 12.44
CA PRO A 911 -15.68 -16.88 13.25
C PRO A 911 -14.57 -17.87 13.63
N LYS A 912 -14.92 -19.16 13.85
CA LYS A 912 -13.94 -20.21 14.16
C LYS A 912 -12.95 -20.42 13.01
N GLN A 913 -13.45 -20.61 11.79
CA GLN A 913 -12.64 -20.86 10.60
C GLN A 913 -11.79 -19.65 10.22
N PHE A 914 -12.33 -18.43 10.40
CA PHE A 914 -11.55 -17.21 10.22
C PHE A 914 -10.41 -17.12 11.24
N GLY A 915 -10.69 -17.43 12.51
CA GLY A 915 -9.65 -17.48 13.54
C GLY A 915 -8.55 -18.51 13.25
N ASP A 916 -8.90 -19.67 12.71
CA ASP A 916 -7.92 -20.68 12.28
C ASP A 916 -7.06 -20.18 11.11
N LEU A 917 -7.67 -19.46 10.15
CA LEU A 917 -6.97 -18.80 9.06
C LEU A 917 -5.97 -17.75 9.58
N LEU A 918 -6.37 -16.92 10.56
CA LEU A 918 -5.47 -15.96 11.20
C LEU A 918 -4.24 -16.64 11.80
N SER A 919 -4.45 -17.71 12.58
CA SER A 919 -3.34 -18.46 13.19
C SER A 919 -2.40 -19.07 12.14
N LEU A 920 -2.93 -19.52 11.01
CA LEU A 920 -2.11 -20.03 9.91
C LEU A 920 -1.28 -18.91 9.28
N PHE A 921 -1.89 -17.78 8.91
CA PHE A 921 -1.17 -16.64 8.33
C PHE A 921 -0.09 -16.13 9.30
N ALA A 922 -0.40 -16.04 10.59
CA ALA A 922 0.58 -15.66 11.59
C ALA A 922 1.77 -16.63 11.63
N GLY A 923 1.52 -17.94 11.53
CA GLY A 923 2.57 -18.96 11.46
C GLY A 923 3.39 -18.92 10.17
N LEU A 924 2.80 -18.50 9.04
CA LEU A 924 3.51 -18.30 7.77
C LEU A 924 4.38 -17.04 7.77
N MET A 925 3.93 -15.99 8.47
CA MET A 925 4.66 -14.73 8.63
C MET A 925 5.73 -14.80 9.70
N ALA A 926 5.72 -15.82 10.56
CA ALA A 926 6.72 -16.01 11.60
C ALA A 926 8.11 -16.15 10.95
N PRO A 927 9.11 -15.34 11.35
CA PRO A 927 10.47 -15.45 10.83
C PRO A 927 10.98 -16.89 10.95
N ILE A 928 11.57 -17.38 9.86
CA ILE A 928 12.21 -18.68 9.82
C ILE A 928 13.72 -18.45 10.01
N PRO A 929 14.33 -19.07 11.05
CA PRO A 929 15.77 -18.98 11.30
C PRO A 929 16.57 -19.27 10.03
N ASP A 930 17.67 -18.54 9.82
CA ASP A 930 18.47 -18.67 8.60
C ASP A 930 19.18 -20.03 8.47
N ASP A 931 19.44 -20.71 9.58
CA ASP A 931 19.93 -22.09 9.63
C ASP A 931 18.87 -23.14 9.24
N ILE A 932 17.59 -22.74 9.20
CA ILE A 932 16.50 -23.54 8.65
C ILE A 932 16.19 -23.12 7.21
N ARG A 933 15.93 -21.83 7.00
CA ARG A 933 15.43 -21.27 5.74
C ARG A 933 16.44 -21.45 4.61
N VAL A 934 17.67 -21.00 4.79
CA VAL A 934 18.66 -20.91 3.70
C VAL A 934 18.99 -22.29 3.11
N PRO A 935 19.26 -23.34 3.92
CA PRO A 935 19.49 -24.68 3.37
C PRO A 935 18.29 -25.20 2.57
N ILE A 936 17.08 -25.07 3.12
CA ILE A 936 15.84 -25.53 2.46
C ILE A 936 15.63 -24.80 1.13
N MET A 937 15.75 -23.47 1.11
CA MET A 937 15.57 -22.68 -0.11
C MET A 937 16.60 -23.07 -1.18
N ARG A 938 17.90 -23.17 -0.83
CA ARG A 938 18.94 -23.58 -1.78
C ARG A 938 18.72 -24.99 -2.32
N PHE A 939 18.25 -25.90 -1.48
CA PHE A 939 17.89 -27.24 -1.92
C PHE A 939 16.70 -27.23 -2.87
N MET A 940 15.64 -26.49 -2.56
CA MET A 940 14.50 -26.32 -3.46
C MET A 940 14.95 -25.70 -4.79
N GLY A 941 15.78 -24.66 -4.78
CA GLY A 941 16.32 -24.04 -5.98
C GLY A 941 17.17 -25.02 -6.81
N THR A 942 18.05 -25.77 -6.16
CA THR A 942 18.85 -26.82 -6.82
C THR A 942 17.97 -27.92 -7.42
N THR A 943 16.94 -28.33 -6.68
CA THR A 943 16.00 -29.38 -7.10
C THR A 943 15.16 -28.93 -8.28
N ILE A 944 14.58 -27.73 -8.23
CA ILE A 944 13.83 -27.14 -9.34
C ILE A 944 14.73 -27.01 -10.57
N LYS A 945 15.97 -26.52 -10.41
CA LYS A 945 16.93 -26.37 -11.51
C LYS A 945 17.31 -27.69 -12.16
N LYS A 946 17.61 -28.72 -11.36
CA LYS A 946 18.02 -30.04 -11.85
C LYS A 946 16.85 -30.88 -12.38
N ARG A 947 15.66 -30.72 -11.79
CA ARG A 947 14.52 -31.62 -11.97
C ARG A 947 13.27 -30.89 -12.45
N ALA A 948 13.42 -29.79 -13.20
CA ALA A 948 12.29 -29.06 -13.80
C ALA A 948 11.37 -29.98 -14.63
N VAL A 949 11.94 -31.01 -15.27
CA VAL A 949 11.21 -32.04 -16.02
C VAL A 949 10.16 -32.77 -15.16
N MET A 950 10.41 -32.95 -13.86
CA MET A 950 9.45 -33.54 -12.93
C MET A 950 8.16 -32.73 -12.85
N LEU A 951 8.27 -31.40 -12.75
CA LEU A 951 7.11 -30.51 -12.66
C LEU A 951 6.31 -30.54 -13.97
N ARG A 952 6.99 -30.59 -15.11
CA ARG A 952 6.34 -30.76 -16.42
C ARG A 952 5.53 -32.06 -16.47
N ARG A 953 6.16 -33.19 -16.14
CA ARG A 953 5.46 -34.50 -16.14
C ARG A 953 4.28 -34.49 -15.17
N LEU A 954 4.41 -33.82 -14.02
CA LEU A 954 3.32 -33.66 -13.06
C LEU A 954 2.16 -32.84 -13.64
N VAL A 955 2.42 -31.73 -14.36
CA VAL A 955 1.38 -30.94 -15.03
C VAL A 955 0.67 -31.78 -16.09
N VAL A 956 1.42 -32.52 -16.93
CA VAL A 956 0.84 -33.42 -17.94
C VAL A 956 -0.01 -34.50 -17.27
N PHE A 957 0.49 -35.13 -16.22
CA PHE A 957 -0.26 -36.13 -15.44
C PHE A 957 -1.55 -35.56 -14.87
N LEU A 958 -1.51 -34.39 -14.22
CA LEU A 958 -2.69 -33.76 -13.64
C LEU A 958 -3.69 -33.33 -14.72
N HIS A 959 -3.20 -32.73 -15.81
CA HIS A 959 -4.01 -32.32 -16.96
C HIS A 959 -4.80 -33.48 -17.56
N ARG A 960 -4.18 -34.67 -17.68
CA ARG A 960 -4.83 -35.85 -18.26
C ARG A 960 -5.67 -36.64 -17.24
N SER A 961 -5.22 -36.73 -15.98
CA SER A 961 -5.91 -37.51 -14.93
C SER A 961 -7.16 -36.83 -14.38
N ILE A 962 -7.19 -35.51 -14.24
CA ILE A 962 -8.34 -34.78 -13.68
C ILE A 962 -9.61 -34.94 -14.54
N PRO A 963 -9.56 -34.83 -15.89
CA PRO A 963 -10.71 -35.14 -16.74
C PRO A 963 -11.16 -36.61 -16.61
N GLY A 964 -10.20 -37.54 -16.50
CA GLY A 964 -10.46 -38.99 -16.35
C GLY A 964 -11.08 -39.39 -15.01
N ASP A 965 -10.90 -38.58 -13.97
CA ASP A 965 -11.50 -38.78 -12.65
C ASP A 965 -13.00 -38.39 -12.61
N THR A 966 -13.82 -39.10 -13.39
CA THR A 966 -15.25 -38.80 -13.57
C THR A 966 -16.05 -38.80 -12.26
N GLN A 967 -15.62 -39.57 -11.27
CA GLN A 967 -16.29 -39.75 -9.98
C GLN A 967 -15.62 -38.96 -8.84
N ASP A 968 -14.71 -38.02 -9.14
CA ASP A 968 -13.98 -37.20 -8.16
C ASP A 968 -13.26 -38.05 -7.09
N ILE A 969 -12.79 -39.24 -7.46
CA ILE A 969 -12.14 -40.18 -6.56
C ILE A 969 -10.87 -39.57 -5.98
N LEU A 970 -10.02 -38.96 -6.82
CA LEU A 970 -8.79 -38.35 -6.37
C LEU A 970 -9.07 -37.25 -5.34
N LEU A 971 -10.03 -36.37 -5.66
CA LEU A 971 -10.41 -35.27 -4.76
C LEU A 971 -11.05 -35.77 -3.47
N THR A 972 -11.88 -36.82 -3.55
CA THR A 972 -12.50 -37.45 -2.38
C THR A 972 -11.46 -38.09 -1.47
N LEU A 973 -10.48 -38.80 -2.04
CA LEU A 973 -9.36 -39.35 -1.29
C LEU A 973 -8.52 -38.26 -0.62
N PHE A 974 -8.24 -37.16 -1.32
CA PHE A 974 -7.54 -36.01 -0.72
C PHE A 974 -8.36 -35.37 0.41
N ARG A 975 -9.68 -35.21 0.24
CA ARG A 975 -10.58 -34.71 1.29
C ARG A 975 -10.54 -35.61 2.51
N ASN A 976 -10.69 -36.91 2.32
CA ASN A 976 -10.65 -37.90 3.39
C ASN A 976 -9.29 -37.90 4.07
N ALA A 977 -8.19 -37.86 3.32
CA ALA A 977 -6.83 -37.77 3.86
C ALA A 977 -6.61 -36.52 4.73
N MET A 978 -7.29 -35.42 4.41
CA MET A 978 -7.26 -34.17 5.16
C MET A 978 -8.32 -34.10 6.26
N THR A 979 -9.04 -35.18 6.57
CA THR A 979 -9.92 -35.23 7.75
C THR A 979 -9.10 -35.39 9.03
N PRO A 980 -9.51 -34.79 10.15
CA PRO A 980 -8.91 -35.04 11.44
C PRO A 980 -9.03 -36.51 11.85
N HIS A 981 -7.98 -37.07 12.45
CA HIS A 981 -8.04 -38.39 13.04
C HIS A 981 -8.94 -38.36 14.29
N PRO A 982 -9.85 -39.33 14.49
CA PRO A 982 -10.86 -39.28 15.57
C PRO A 982 -10.24 -39.33 16.98
N VAL A 983 -9.07 -39.97 17.11
CA VAL A 983 -8.41 -40.20 18.41
C VAL A 983 -7.09 -39.44 18.55
N GLN A 984 -6.48 -39.05 17.43
CA GLN A 984 -5.15 -38.46 17.44
C GLN A 984 -5.26 -37.00 17.04
N ASN A 985 -4.51 -36.16 17.73
CA ASN A 985 -4.44 -34.75 17.39
C ASN A 985 -3.60 -34.63 16.10
N GLY A 986 -4.23 -34.77 14.92
CA GLY A 986 -3.60 -34.89 13.61
C GLY A 986 -4.62 -35.08 12.49
N TYR A 987 -4.18 -34.96 11.24
CA TYR A 987 -4.97 -35.37 10.07
C TYR A 987 -4.78 -36.87 9.81
N LEU A 988 -5.57 -37.50 8.94
CA LEU A 988 -5.32 -38.89 8.54
C LEU A 988 -4.01 -39.00 7.73
N VAL A 989 -3.73 -38.04 6.85
CA VAL A 989 -2.65 -38.13 5.87
C VAL A 989 -1.24 -38.33 6.44
N GLY A 990 -0.92 -37.70 7.56
CA GLY A 990 0.41 -37.81 8.17
C GLY A 990 0.44 -38.68 9.40
N MET A 991 -0.66 -39.36 9.75
CA MET A 991 -0.53 -40.63 10.46
C MET A 991 0.39 -41.56 9.67
N PHE A 992 0.23 -41.62 8.34
CA PHE A 992 1.18 -42.35 7.49
C PHE A 992 2.60 -41.81 7.62
N GLY A 993 2.80 -40.48 7.64
CA GLY A 993 4.12 -39.90 7.87
C GLY A 993 4.74 -40.33 9.20
N ASP A 994 3.97 -40.34 10.28
CA ASP A 994 4.43 -40.77 11.59
C ASP A 994 4.70 -42.29 11.62
N ILE A 995 3.82 -43.11 11.04
CA ILE A 995 4.00 -44.57 10.87
C ILE A 995 5.25 -44.88 10.04
N PHE A 996 5.38 -44.32 8.83
CA PHE A 996 6.54 -44.52 7.96
C PHE A 996 7.83 -44.04 8.61
N SER A 997 7.79 -42.92 9.33
CA SER A 997 8.95 -42.45 10.07
C SER A 997 9.31 -43.36 11.26
N GLY A 998 8.32 -43.93 11.94
CA GLY A 998 8.51 -44.89 13.03
C GLY A 998 9.10 -46.23 12.56
N ILE A 999 8.74 -46.67 11.35
CA ILE A 999 9.24 -47.91 10.73
C ILE A 999 10.63 -47.72 10.12
N ASN A 1000 10.86 -46.61 9.40
CA ASN A 1000 12.06 -46.42 8.58
C ASN A 1000 13.18 -45.63 9.27
N ARG A 1001 13.00 -45.18 10.52
CA ARG A 1001 14.09 -44.58 11.31
C ARG A 1001 15.19 -45.59 11.65
N LEU A 1002 16.35 -45.10 12.11
CA LEU A 1002 17.51 -45.95 12.41
C LEU A 1002 17.25 -46.93 13.56
N GLU A 1003 16.51 -46.48 14.57
CA GLU A 1003 16.02 -47.30 15.68
C GLU A 1003 14.49 -47.34 15.62
N PRO A 1004 13.89 -48.31 14.89
CA PRO A 1004 12.43 -48.46 14.81
C PRO A 1004 11.81 -48.54 16.21
N ALA A 1005 10.54 -48.13 16.35
CA ALA A 1005 9.81 -48.10 17.62
C ALA A 1005 10.30 -47.10 18.69
N LYS A 1006 11.42 -46.40 18.49
CA LYS A 1006 11.85 -45.33 19.41
C LYS A 1006 10.85 -44.17 19.36
N GLY A 1007 10.34 -43.74 20.51
CA GLY A 1007 9.34 -42.66 20.62
C GLY A 1007 9.93 -41.24 20.63
N THR A 1008 11.24 -41.08 20.42
CA THR A 1008 11.91 -39.77 20.45
C THR A 1008 11.66 -38.98 19.17
N SER A 1009 11.87 -37.66 19.21
CA SER A 1009 11.98 -36.83 18.01
C SER A 1009 12.97 -37.44 17.02
N LEU A 1010 12.74 -37.24 15.72
CA LEU A 1010 13.67 -37.75 14.70
C LEU A 1010 14.97 -36.96 14.78
N SER A 1011 16.07 -37.69 14.79
CA SER A 1011 17.39 -37.12 14.56
C SER A 1011 17.60 -36.81 13.07
N ALA A 1012 18.66 -36.08 12.75
CA ALA A 1012 19.10 -35.87 11.37
C ALA A 1012 19.38 -37.21 10.67
N ALA A 1013 20.02 -38.14 11.39
CA ALA A 1013 20.34 -39.46 10.88
C ALA A 1013 19.07 -40.30 10.61
N ASP A 1014 18.04 -40.18 11.47
CA ASP A 1014 16.75 -40.82 11.21
C ASP A 1014 16.10 -40.26 9.93
N LEU A 1015 16.03 -38.93 9.77
CA LEU A 1015 15.45 -38.33 8.57
C LEU A 1015 16.20 -38.73 7.30
N SER A 1016 17.53 -38.72 7.32
CA SER A 1016 18.35 -39.16 6.19
C SER A 1016 18.09 -40.64 5.84
N ALA A 1017 18.05 -41.53 6.85
CA ALA A 1017 17.76 -42.95 6.66
C ALA A 1017 16.36 -43.18 6.07
N ILE A 1018 15.37 -42.46 6.60
CA ILE A 1018 13.99 -42.49 6.15
C ILE A 1018 13.88 -42.05 4.68
N MET A 1019 14.47 -40.90 4.32
CA MET A 1019 14.45 -40.39 2.94
C MET A 1019 15.22 -41.30 1.97
N THR A 1020 16.37 -41.86 2.40
CA THR A 1020 17.16 -42.82 1.61
C THR A 1020 16.38 -44.10 1.35
N SER A 1021 15.75 -44.68 2.38
CA SER A 1021 14.95 -45.91 2.23
C SER A 1021 13.81 -45.71 1.25
N THR A 1022 13.20 -44.53 1.29
CA THR A 1022 12.06 -44.15 0.45
C THR A 1022 12.48 -43.88 -0.98
N SER A 1023 13.59 -43.18 -1.16
CA SER A 1023 14.23 -42.98 -2.45
C SER A 1023 14.61 -44.32 -3.11
N LYS A 1024 15.24 -45.24 -2.36
CA LYS A 1024 15.57 -46.58 -2.86
C LYS A 1024 14.32 -47.33 -3.30
N TYR A 1025 13.26 -47.31 -2.49
CA TYR A 1025 12.00 -47.95 -2.84
C TYR A 1025 11.38 -47.37 -4.13
N LEU A 1026 11.47 -46.06 -4.35
CA LEU A 1026 10.99 -45.42 -5.57
C LEU A 1026 11.82 -45.75 -6.82
N LEU A 1027 13.13 -45.94 -6.64
CA LEU A 1027 14.09 -46.14 -7.72
C LEU A 1027 14.37 -47.61 -8.03
N ASP A 1028 13.97 -48.54 -7.15
CA ASP A 1028 14.22 -49.97 -7.28
C ASP A 1028 13.25 -50.60 -8.30
N LYS A 1029 13.84 -51.07 -9.41
CA LYS A 1029 13.14 -51.70 -10.54
C LYS A 1029 12.63 -53.11 -10.24
N GLU A 1030 13.24 -53.81 -9.29
CA GLU A 1030 12.99 -55.23 -9.04
C GLU A 1030 12.08 -55.48 -7.85
N THR A 1031 12.21 -54.67 -6.79
CA THR A 1031 11.47 -54.84 -5.54
C THR A 1031 10.70 -53.59 -5.10
N GLY A 1032 10.95 -52.45 -5.75
CA GLY A 1032 10.34 -51.17 -5.43
C GLY A 1032 9.02 -50.88 -6.15
N LEU A 1033 8.67 -49.60 -6.24
CA LEU A 1033 7.44 -49.12 -6.88
C LEU A 1033 7.37 -49.50 -8.37
N GLU A 1034 8.51 -49.52 -9.06
CA GLU A 1034 8.59 -49.89 -10.48
C GLU A 1034 8.20 -51.36 -10.74
N LYS A 1035 8.55 -52.26 -9.81
CA LYS A 1035 8.12 -53.66 -9.90
C LYS A 1035 6.62 -53.79 -9.80
N LEU A 1036 6.05 -53.02 -8.89
CA LEU A 1036 4.61 -53.00 -8.67
C LEU A 1036 3.88 -52.47 -9.90
N TYR A 1037 4.44 -51.49 -10.61
CA TYR A 1037 3.88 -51.12 -11.90
C TYR A 1037 3.98 -52.24 -12.94
N THR A 1038 5.14 -52.91 -13.04
CA THR A 1038 5.33 -54.06 -13.94
C THR A 1038 4.28 -55.15 -13.68
N ILE A 1039 3.97 -55.42 -12.41
CA ILE A 1039 2.93 -56.39 -12.00
C ILE A 1039 1.55 -55.95 -12.49
N VAL A 1040 1.23 -54.66 -12.41
CA VAL A 1040 -0.08 -54.12 -12.83
C VAL A 1040 -0.24 -54.21 -14.36
N ILE A 1041 0.81 -53.96 -15.16
CA ILE A 1041 0.79 -54.21 -16.62
C ILE A 1041 0.52 -55.69 -16.91
N GLN A 1042 1.32 -56.58 -16.29
CA GLN A 1042 1.28 -58.02 -16.55
C GLN A 1042 -0.10 -58.60 -16.22
N ARG A 1043 -0.79 -58.03 -15.23
CA ARG A 1043 -2.11 -58.48 -14.78
C ARG A 1043 -3.28 -57.95 -15.59
N ASN A 1044 -3.18 -56.77 -16.19
CA ASN A 1044 -4.26 -56.23 -17.03
C ASN A 1044 -4.27 -56.79 -18.44
N GLY A 1045 -3.28 -57.63 -18.78
CA GLY A 1045 -3.16 -58.26 -20.08
C GLY A 1045 -2.80 -57.21 -21.13
N THR A 1046 -1.58 -57.28 -21.66
CA THR A 1046 -1.32 -56.68 -22.96
C THR A 1046 -2.25 -57.35 -23.95
N LYS A 1047 -3.41 -56.74 -24.25
CA LYS A 1047 -4.00 -56.90 -25.58
C LYS A 1047 -2.91 -56.39 -26.52
N ARG A 1048 -2.09 -57.32 -27.03
CA ARG A 1048 -1.21 -57.06 -28.17
C ARG A 1048 -2.13 -56.60 -29.29
N VAL A 1049 -2.27 -55.29 -29.43
CA VAL A 1049 -2.67 -54.68 -30.69
C VAL A 1049 -1.45 -54.88 -31.57
N HIS A 1050 -1.51 -55.89 -32.43
CA HIS A 1050 -0.66 -55.94 -33.61
C HIS A 1050 -1.13 -54.89 -34.61
#